data_AF-A0A935ZA47-F1
#
_entry.id   AF-A0A935ZA47-F1
#
_cell.length_a   1.000
_cell.length_b   1.000
_cell.length_c   1.000
_cell.angle_alpha   90.00
_cell.angle_beta   90.00
_cell.angle_gamma   90.00
#
_symmetry.space_group_name_H-M   'P 1'
#
loop_
_entity.id
_entity.type
_entity.pdbx_description
1 polymer ?
#
loop_
_entity_poly.entity_id
_entity_poly.type
_entity_poly.pdbx_seq_one_letter_code
_entity_poly.pdbx_strand_id
1 'polypeptide(L)'
;MVASSRLALGSLVSLLLATGCASHLPPVSKAPRRVVSSRGSKPPENEPPERFERQPRDLGAEEIPDEAVVRAIAAVLAEDDAGRREAPRVRWDKKSTPKYLDRVIERYGLTAKERSMLFESGMVVLSRVQFPSFGEAMHEIHRQELPLFVSADAVLQAVFRSHEATLLAAERVAADRIAEILDKAHATLGVEAKGKRYDPDAAKDADLFLGVARTLLGKGEVVSHFGQGKAIEAIAERARSAEGVEEVTIFGRPRRVDFSFYEPRGVYLDAPDLHDYFRAMVWLTRLEMNLVSRGSQSSSPVLTTAETPREAELALVLADVVERSGVGPDVEKMDAYARALAGPREDVPLSALTGFAKARAISLKDPASAQAALAAAIGKGYTRTVNHHVMPQDTTEENLPVIATFFGVSIPADSRAIVTLVPSDAPVAHVPRGPELGYLMGADAGMSYLDPSGNPALLRKARADLERGLGGKDLHATWLDLVRGATRVPAGVVPSFVGTRAASDRRVAIGMAGYAQIHHAHVLHTSQVYDFAGCEIPDAYVEPTDGALDGVVAYAERLALAAQKLPHRDAEGARAIVDDAGRLAETARVLRKIAKNELAGHAPSARELAFLRMVAEYVPALRGYTATEPGRYNGWYPRMHTSRASAFEQVPYSVDYFTSTRKNEVAFVGEGSPVLGVFVVDTGGEPRVMVGPVSRAFDRVRPLGKRVLVPDADDAQPKGSPIVSEPALAAHEKSFVAPLATVPGVDVTVTDDEVTVTNDKAFSGGTFELVGPHGETLARAVVPKIAARPRRPGHEDDPASSEELTEVHVPFVPANGKRSGEASTYRLRLASGEVWTSRGMGMGLEYDTH
;
A
#
# COMPACT_ATOMS: atom_id res chain seq x y z
N MET A 1 49.55 -29.66 31.10
CA MET A 1 49.73 -30.35 32.38
C MET A 1 48.57 -31.32 32.55
N VAL A 2 48.79 -32.60 32.22
CA VAL A 2 48.74 -33.74 33.18
C VAL A 2 47.29 -34.00 33.63
N ALA A 3 46.54 -34.86 32.92
CA ALA A 3 46.40 -36.31 33.16
C ALA A 3 45.00 -36.58 33.78
N SER A 4 44.24 -37.66 33.57
CA SER A 4 44.54 -38.96 32.99
C SER A 4 43.23 -39.79 32.89
N SER A 5 43.19 -40.66 31.88
CA SER A 5 42.76 -42.08 31.97
C SER A 5 41.30 -42.41 32.36
N ARG A 6 40.44 -42.90 31.45
CA ARG A 6 40.40 -44.27 30.86
C ARG A 6 40.75 -45.39 31.84
N LEU A 7 39.83 -46.33 32.04
CA LEU A 7 39.98 -47.79 31.87
C LEU A 7 38.73 -48.45 32.50
N ALA A 8 38.19 -49.58 32.06
CA ALA A 8 38.30 -50.37 30.84
C ALA A 8 37.44 -51.64 31.03
N LEU A 9 37.22 -52.34 29.92
CA LEU A 9 36.89 -53.78 29.82
C LEU A 9 35.52 -54.18 30.40
N GLY A 10 34.77 -55.08 29.79
CA GLY A 10 35.00 -56.00 28.69
C GLY A 10 33.68 -56.73 28.48
N SER A 11 33.30 -56.93 27.22
CA SER A 11 33.44 -58.23 26.56
C SER A 11 32.34 -59.25 26.89
N LEU A 12 31.66 -59.60 25.79
CA LEU A 12 31.45 -60.96 25.30
C LEU A 12 30.08 -61.62 25.52
N VAL A 13 29.66 -62.22 24.39
CA VAL A 13 28.83 -63.43 24.19
C VAL A 13 27.38 -63.21 23.75
N SER A 14 27.23 -63.16 22.42
CA SER A 14 26.43 -64.08 21.59
C SER A 14 25.26 -64.84 22.22
N LEU A 15 24.09 -64.76 21.59
CA LEU A 15 23.30 -65.97 21.29
C LEU A 15 22.36 -65.75 20.10
N LEU A 16 22.51 -66.61 19.09
CA LEU A 16 21.52 -66.89 18.06
C LEU A 16 20.22 -67.40 18.68
N LEU A 17 19.07 -67.15 18.03
CA LEU A 17 18.13 -68.21 17.65
C LEU A 17 17.14 -67.74 16.59
N ALA A 18 17.02 -68.56 15.56
CA ALA A 18 16.17 -68.44 14.40
C ALA A 18 14.73 -68.98 14.65
N THR A 19 13.93 -68.99 13.57
CA THR A 19 12.56 -69.53 13.35
C THR A 19 11.46 -68.46 13.48
N GLY A 20 10.48 -68.35 12.57
CA GLY A 20 10.08 -69.17 11.44
C GLY A 20 8.81 -68.58 10.79
N CYS A 21 8.54 -69.03 9.56
CA CYS A 21 7.49 -68.64 8.63
C CYS A 21 6.05 -68.56 9.17
N ALA A 22 5.20 -67.69 8.58
CA ALA A 22 4.12 -68.09 7.65
C ALA A 22 2.96 -67.06 7.60
N SER A 23 2.68 -66.61 6.37
CA SER A 23 1.37 -66.25 5.77
C SER A 23 0.10 -66.23 6.63
N HIS A 24 -0.65 -65.12 6.58
CA HIS A 24 -2.08 -65.10 6.20
C HIS A 24 -2.61 -63.67 5.96
N LEU A 25 -3.06 -63.40 4.73
CA LEU A 25 -3.96 -62.31 4.34
C LEU A 25 -5.41 -62.68 4.70
N PRO A 26 -6.25 -61.69 5.06
CA PRO A 26 -7.66 -61.70 4.65
C PRO A 26 -8.10 -60.37 3.98
N PRO A 27 -9.28 -60.34 3.34
CA PRO A 27 -9.42 -59.82 1.98
C PRO A 27 -10.01 -58.41 1.83
N VAL A 28 -9.80 -57.85 0.64
CA VAL A 28 -10.43 -56.66 0.06
C VAL A 28 -11.94 -56.87 -0.12
N SER A 29 -12.77 -55.93 0.38
CA SER A 29 -14.16 -55.75 -0.07
C SER A 29 -14.80 -54.47 0.51
N LYS A 30 -14.88 -53.39 -0.28
CA LYS A 30 -16.14 -52.77 -0.79
C LYS A 30 -15.91 -51.32 -1.26
N ALA A 31 -16.38 -51.05 -2.47
CA ALA A 31 -16.36 -49.77 -3.16
C ALA A 31 -17.10 -48.65 -2.41
N PRO A 32 -16.74 -47.36 -2.61
CA PRO A 32 -17.47 -46.25 -2.02
C PRO A 32 -18.79 -45.98 -2.77
N ARG A 33 -19.83 -45.70 -1.97
CA ARG A 33 -21.16 -45.28 -2.42
C ARG A 33 -21.10 -44.00 -3.25
N ARG A 34 -21.84 -43.99 -4.38
CA ARG A 34 -22.30 -42.80 -5.10
C ARG A 34 -22.97 -41.82 -4.13
N VAL A 35 -22.52 -40.57 -4.12
CA VAL A 35 -23.30 -39.45 -3.58
C VAL A 35 -24.07 -38.82 -4.74
N VAL A 36 -25.39 -38.80 -4.58
CA VAL A 36 -26.39 -38.20 -5.46
C VAL A 36 -26.37 -36.69 -5.29
N SER A 37 -26.58 -35.96 -6.38
CA SER A 37 -26.73 -34.50 -6.38
C SER A 37 -28.06 -34.08 -5.77
N SER A 38 -28.05 -33.00 -4.99
CA SER A 38 -29.24 -32.20 -4.71
C SER A 38 -28.88 -30.72 -4.78
N ARG A 39 -29.62 -29.99 -5.63
CA ARG A 39 -29.60 -28.54 -5.78
C ARG A 39 -30.22 -27.87 -4.54
N GLY A 40 -29.72 -26.68 -4.22
CA GLY A 40 -30.53 -25.59 -3.65
C GLY A 40 -30.37 -25.31 -2.16
N SER A 41 -29.40 -24.47 -1.79
CA SER A 41 -29.48 -23.55 -0.65
C SER A 41 -28.29 -22.56 -0.67
N LYS A 42 -28.53 -21.32 -0.26
CA LYS A 42 -27.62 -20.16 -0.22
C LYS A 42 -26.23 -20.47 0.42
N PRO A 43 -25.16 -19.73 0.06
CA PRO A 43 -23.88 -19.83 0.76
C PRO A 43 -23.99 -19.20 2.16
N PRO A 44 -23.46 -19.82 3.23
CA PRO A 44 -23.31 -19.16 4.51
C PRO A 44 -22.11 -18.21 4.51
N GLU A 45 -22.30 -17.09 5.21
CA GLU A 45 -21.28 -16.09 5.55
C GLU A 45 -20.11 -16.70 6.33
N ASN A 46 -18.93 -16.12 6.09
CA ASN A 46 -17.72 -16.09 6.91
C ASN A 46 -17.76 -16.87 8.25
N GLU A 47 -17.38 -18.15 8.20
CA GLU A 47 -16.72 -18.81 9.32
C GLU A 47 -15.24 -19.01 8.97
N PRO A 48 -14.29 -18.72 9.88
CA PRO A 48 -12.90 -19.08 9.67
C PRO A 48 -12.81 -20.60 9.50
N PRO A 49 -11.94 -21.13 8.63
CA PRO A 49 -11.81 -22.57 8.48
C PRO A 49 -11.47 -23.16 9.86
N GLU A 50 -12.34 -24.02 10.38
CA GLU A 50 -12.08 -24.78 11.60
C GLU A 50 -10.67 -25.39 11.46
N ARG A 51 -9.76 -25.00 12.37
CA ARG A 51 -8.52 -25.74 12.58
C ARG A 51 -8.94 -27.18 12.87
N PHE A 52 -8.77 -28.06 11.89
CA PHE A 52 -8.73 -29.49 12.15
C PHE A 52 -7.48 -29.76 12.99
N GLU A 53 -7.55 -29.50 14.30
CA GLU A 53 -6.70 -30.14 15.28
C GLU A 53 -7.07 -31.62 15.30
N ARG A 54 -6.58 -32.35 14.29
CA ARG A 54 -6.40 -33.79 14.45
C ARG A 54 -5.28 -33.95 15.48
N GLN A 55 -5.66 -34.18 16.74
CA GLN A 55 -4.75 -34.81 17.68
C GLN A 55 -4.09 -36.00 16.96
N PRO A 56 -2.75 -36.11 16.97
CA PRO A 56 -2.10 -37.28 16.40
C PRO A 56 -2.65 -38.48 17.15
N ARG A 57 -3.41 -39.33 16.43
CA ARG A 57 -3.83 -40.61 16.97
C ARG A 57 -2.57 -41.35 17.35
N ASP A 58 -2.51 -41.82 18.59
CA ASP A 58 -1.57 -42.84 19.06
C ASP A 58 -1.57 -44.00 18.06
N LEU A 59 -0.63 -43.97 17.13
CA LEU A 59 -0.25 -45.10 16.31
C LEU A 59 1.05 -45.58 16.95
N GLY A 60 1.01 -46.75 17.59
CA GLY A 60 2.16 -47.38 18.24
C GLY A 60 3.28 -47.72 17.25
N ALA A 61 3.99 -46.70 16.78
CA ALA A 61 5.23 -46.78 16.06
C ALA A 61 6.37 -46.64 17.08
N GLU A 62 7.33 -47.56 17.06
CA GLU A 62 8.58 -47.38 17.80
C GLU A 62 9.22 -46.05 17.37
N GLU A 63 9.36 -45.11 18.29
CA GLU A 63 10.09 -43.86 18.05
C GLU A 63 11.53 -44.22 17.67
N ILE A 64 12.04 -43.62 16.59
CA ILE A 64 13.47 -43.72 16.27
C ILE A 64 14.22 -42.96 17.37
N PRO A 65 15.04 -43.62 18.20
CA PRO A 65 15.73 -42.91 19.28
C PRO A 65 16.70 -41.89 18.69
N ASP A 66 16.76 -40.68 19.24
CA ASP A 66 17.69 -39.63 18.79
C ASP A 66 19.13 -40.13 18.70
N GLU A 67 19.56 -41.00 19.62
CA GLU A 67 20.89 -41.60 19.59
C GLU A 67 21.16 -42.42 18.32
N ALA A 68 20.15 -43.10 17.76
CA ALA A 68 20.30 -43.86 16.53
C ALA A 68 20.56 -42.92 15.34
N VAL A 69 19.87 -41.78 15.30
CA VAL A 69 20.10 -40.73 14.31
C VAL A 69 21.49 -40.13 14.49
N VAL A 70 21.89 -39.80 15.71
CA VAL A 70 23.25 -39.26 16.01
C VAL A 70 24.34 -40.24 15.60
N ARG A 71 24.18 -41.54 15.90
CA ARG A 71 25.12 -42.58 15.45
C ARG A 71 25.18 -42.68 13.92
N ALA A 72 24.04 -42.61 13.24
CA ALA A 72 23.99 -42.62 11.78
C ALA A 72 24.69 -41.39 11.18
N ILE A 73 24.46 -40.20 11.74
CA ILE A 73 25.15 -38.96 11.33
C ILE A 73 26.66 -39.15 11.49
N ALA A 74 27.11 -39.59 12.67
CA ALA A 74 28.53 -39.80 12.94
C ALA A 74 29.16 -40.84 11.99
N ALA A 75 28.45 -41.94 11.72
CA ALA A 75 28.89 -42.96 10.80
C ALA A 75 29.06 -42.41 9.37
N VAL A 76 28.06 -41.71 8.85
CA VAL A 76 28.10 -41.10 7.51
C VAL A 76 29.21 -40.06 7.41
N LEU A 77 29.37 -39.19 8.41
CA LEU A 77 30.44 -38.17 8.43
C LEU A 77 31.85 -38.77 8.56
N ALA A 78 31.98 -39.99 9.08
CA ALA A 78 33.25 -40.70 9.21
C ALA A 78 33.62 -41.53 7.97
N GLU A 79 32.73 -41.65 6.98
CA GLU A 79 33.04 -42.39 5.75
C GLU A 79 34.13 -41.68 4.94
N ASP A 80 35.13 -42.46 4.49
CA ASP A 80 36.16 -41.97 3.54
C ASP A 80 35.66 -42.15 2.10
N ASP A 81 35.58 -41.05 1.36
CA ASP A 81 35.19 -41.05 -0.05
C ASP A 81 36.34 -41.48 -0.98
N ALA A 82 37.56 -41.66 -0.46
CA ALA A 82 38.72 -42.11 -1.24
C ALA A 82 38.46 -43.48 -1.89
N GLY A 83 38.30 -43.48 -3.21
CA GLY A 83 38.06 -44.68 -4.01
C GLY A 83 36.60 -44.91 -4.43
N ARG A 84 35.66 -44.01 -4.08
CA ARG A 84 34.30 -44.05 -4.66
C ARG A 84 34.38 -43.85 -6.18
N ARG A 85 33.84 -44.81 -6.94
CA ARG A 85 33.73 -44.73 -8.39
C ARG A 85 32.48 -43.96 -8.79
N GLU A 86 32.60 -43.06 -9.77
CA GLU A 86 31.42 -42.43 -10.35
C GLU A 86 30.46 -43.48 -10.94
N ALA A 87 29.18 -43.37 -10.60
CA ALA A 87 28.16 -44.23 -11.17
C ALA A 87 27.97 -43.95 -12.68
N PRO A 88 27.64 -44.97 -13.50
CA PRO A 88 27.31 -44.78 -14.90
C PRO A 88 26.19 -43.76 -15.10
N ARG A 89 26.38 -42.80 -16.01
CA ARG A 89 25.42 -41.73 -16.26
C ARG A 89 24.55 -42.07 -17.47
N VAL A 90 23.25 -42.25 -17.25
CA VAL A 90 22.25 -42.38 -18.32
C VAL A 90 21.27 -41.22 -18.21
N ARG A 91 21.27 -40.32 -19.19
CA ARG A 91 20.25 -39.26 -19.23
C ARG A 91 18.91 -39.87 -19.62
N TRP A 92 17.87 -39.52 -18.87
CA TRP A 92 16.51 -39.93 -19.19
C TRP A 92 16.08 -39.37 -20.55
N ASP A 93 15.53 -40.24 -21.40
CA ASP A 93 15.10 -39.93 -22.78
C ASP A 93 13.74 -39.21 -22.88
N LYS A 94 13.12 -38.94 -21.72
CA LYS A 94 11.78 -38.32 -21.59
C LYS A 94 10.67 -39.15 -22.25
N LYS A 95 10.89 -40.44 -22.48
CA LYS A 95 9.93 -41.36 -23.13
C LYS A 95 9.79 -42.66 -22.37
N SER A 96 10.91 -43.24 -21.95
CA SER A 96 10.95 -44.39 -21.07
C SER A 96 10.27 -44.08 -19.74
N THR A 97 9.62 -45.08 -19.14
CA THR A 97 8.96 -44.93 -17.83
C THR A 97 10.02 -44.92 -16.73
N PRO A 98 10.15 -43.85 -15.92
CA PRO A 98 11.07 -43.83 -14.78
C PRO A 98 10.72 -44.89 -13.74
N LYS A 99 11.74 -45.39 -13.05
CA LYS A 99 11.57 -46.33 -11.93
C LYS A 99 10.69 -45.67 -10.84
N TYR A 100 9.78 -46.47 -10.26
CA TYR A 100 8.82 -46.06 -9.21
C TYR A 100 7.72 -45.08 -9.62
N LEU A 101 7.58 -44.72 -10.91
CA LEU A 101 6.51 -43.83 -11.35
C LEU A 101 5.11 -44.45 -11.15
N ASP A 102 5.00 -45.78 -11.27
CA ASP A 102 3.80 -46.56 -10.98
C ASP A 102 3.28 -46.33 -9.56
N ARG A 103 4.16 -46.39 -8.54
CA ARG A 103 3.80 -46.12 -7.13
C ARG A 103 3.30 -44.70 -6.93
N VAL A 104 3.93 -43.72 -7.58
CA VAL A 104 3.51 -42.30 -7.51
C VAL A 104 2.14 -42.10 -8.17
N ILE A 105 1.88 -42.75 -9.31
CA ILE A 105 0.58 -42.72 -9.99
C ILE A 105 -0.49 -43.38 -9.13
N GLU A 106 -0.22 -44.54 -8.54
CA GLU A 106 -1.16 -45.25 -7.67
C GLU A 106 -1.56 -44.39 -6.46
N ARG A 107 -0.58 -43.75 -5.80
CA ARG A 107 -0.85 -42.96 -4.59
C ARG A 107 -1.53 -41.62 -4.86
N TYR A 108 -1.11 -40.90 -5.91
CA TYR A 108 -1.55 -39.52 -6.14
C TYR A 108 -2.46 -39.33 -7.36
N GLY A 109 -2.60 -40.34 -8.21
CA GLY A 109 -3.49 -40.29 -9.38
C GLY A 109 -3.11 -39.19 -10.37
N LEU A 110 -1.86 -39.17 -10.84
CA LEU A 110 -1.38 -38.12 -11.75
C LEU A 110 -2.29 -37.97 -12.97
N THR A 111 -2.76 -36.76 -13.22
CA THR A 111 -3.59 -36.42 -14.38
C THR A 111 -2.80 -36.58 -15.69
N ALA A 112 -3.49 -36.64 -16.83
CA ALA A 112 -2.82 -36.66 -18.13
C ALA A 112 -1.93 -35.42 -18.33
N LYS A 113 -2.37 -34.24 -17.87
CA LYS A 113 -1.62 -32.99 -17.95
C LYS A 113 -0.36 -33.03 -17.06
N GLU A 114 -0.48 -33.44 -15.81
CA GLU A 114 0.67 -33.54 -14.88
C GLU A 114 1.71 -34.55 -15.39
N ARG A 115 1.25 -35.69 -15.94
CA ARG A 115 2.14 -36.66 -16.59
C ARG A 115 2.83 -36.08 -17.82
N SER A 116 2.10 -35.35 -18.67
CA SER A 116 2.70 -34.67 -19.82
C SER A 116 3.78 -33.67 -19.38
N MET A 117 3.50 -32.84 -18.37
CA MET A 117 4.45 -31.87 -17.84
C MET A 117 5.69 -32.56 -17.23
N LEU A 118 5.51 -33.66 -16.51
CA LEU A 118 6.60 -34.46 -15.96
C LEU A 118 7.52 -35.02 -17.06
N PHE A 119 6.96 -35.57 -18.12
CA PHE A 119 7.74 -36.11 -19.24
C PHE A 119 8.43 -35.00 -20.04
N GLU A 120 7.78 -33.84 -20.21
CA GLU A 120 8.38 -32.70 -20.90
C GLU A 120 9.54 -32.06 -20.11
N SER A 121 9.32 -31.80 -18.82
CA SER A 121 10.22 -30.98 -17.99
C SER A 121 11.12 -31.78 -17.06
N GLY A 122 10.89 -33.08 -16.90
CA GLY A 122 11.58 -33.91 -15.91
C GLY A 122 11.11 -33.69 -14.47
N MET A 123 10.12 -32.82 -14.26
CA MET A 123 9.53 -32.51 -12.97
C MET A 123 8.09 -31.99 -13.12
N VAL A 124 7.29 -32.11 -12.07
CA VAL A 124 5.96 -31.53 -11.97
C VAL A 124 5.68 -31.18 -10.50
N VAL A 125 5.01 -30.05 -10.26
CA VAL A 125 4.51 -29.67 -8.93
C VAL A 125 3.01 -29.93 -8.90
N LEU A 126 2.56 -30.75 -7.95
CA LEU A 126 1.16 -31.19 -7.84
C LEU A 126 0.37 -30.21 -6.97
N SER A 127 -0.06 -29.08 -7.53
CA SER A 127 -0.78 -28.03 -6.77
C SER A 127 -2.07 -28.53 -6.07
N ARG A 128 -2.66 -29.62 -6.56
CA ARG A 128 -3.84 -30.27 -6.00
C ARG A 128 -3.55 -31.12 -4.75
N VAL A 129 -2.28 -31.49 -4.54
CA VAL A 129 -1.83 -32.29 -3.39
C VAL A 129 -1.12 -31.35 -2.43
N GLN A 130 -1.78 -31.01 -1.32
CA GLN A 130 -1.27 -30.07 -0.33
C GLN A 130 -1.19 -30.76 1.03
N PHE A 131 -0.20 -30.35 1.82
CA PHE A 131 0.00 -30.79 3.19
C PHE A 131 0.04 -29.58 4.11
N PRO A 132 -0.46 -29.67 5.35
CA PRO A 132 -0.36 -28.60 6.34
C PRO A 132 1.08 -28.22 6.69
N SER A 133 2.01 -29.17 6.61
CA SER A 133 3.43 -28.95 6.94
C SER A 133 4.37 -29.82 6.10
N PHE A 134 5.65 -29.41 6.03
CA PHE A 134 6.70 -30.23 5.43
C PHE A 134 6.91 -31.55 6.19
N GLY A 135 6.76 -31.55 7.52
CA GLY A 135 6.85 -32.76 8.34
C GLY A 135 5.78 -33.80 7.97
N GLU A 136 4.53 -33.37 7.80
CA GLU A 136 3.45 -34.25 7.35
C GLU A 136 3.68 -34.78 5.93
N ALA A 137 4.18 -33.93 5.02
CA ALA A 137 4.52 -34.36 3.67
C ALA A 137 5.62 -35.42 3.67
N MET A 138 6.68 -35.24 4.47
CA MET A 138 7.77 -36.21 4.62
C MET A 138 7.27 -37.51 5.27
N HIS A 139 6.43 -37.41 6.29
CA HIS A 139 5.83 -38.57 6.94
C HIS A 139 4.91 -39.34 5.98
N GLU A 140 4.16 -38.65 5.12
CA GLU A 140 3.36 -39.31 4.09
C GLU A 140 4.23 -40.08 3.09
N ILE A 141 5.34 -39.48 2.62
CA ILE A 141 6.30 -40.17 1.73
C ILE A 141 6.84 -41.44 2.39
N HIS A 142 7.20 -41.36 3.68
CA HIS A 142 7.69 -42.49 4.46
C HIS A 142 6.63 -43.60 4.59
N ARG A 143 5.41 -43.25 5.03
CA ARG A 143 4.33 -44.23 5.22
C ARG A 143 3.92 -44.96 3.94
N GLN A 144 4.04 -44.30 2.79
CA GLN A 144 3.68 -44.86 1.49
C GLN A 144 4.86 -45.52 0.79
N GLU A 145 6.02 -45.62 1.45
CA GLU A 145 7.26 -46.18 0.87
C GLU A 145 7.60 -45.59 -0.50
N LEU A 146 7.39 -44.27 -0.64
CA LEU A 146 7.69 -43.54 -1.86
C LEU A 146 9.18 -43.14 -1.88
N PRO A 147 9.80 -43.04 -3.07
CA PRO A 147 11.16 -42.53 -3.19
C PRO A 147 11.23 -41.07 -2.71
N LEU A 148 12.15 -40.79 -1.78
CA LEU A 148 12.31 -39.49 -1.15
C LEU A 148 13.10 -38.51 -2.03
N PHE A 149 12.57 -37.30 -2.19
CA PHE A 149 13.29 -36.14 -2.73
C PHE A 149 13.40 -35.07 -1.64
N VAL A 150 14.62 -34.84 -1.14
CA VAL A 150 14.89 -33.78 -0.15
C VAL A 150 15.14 -32.47 -0.90
N SER A 151 14.20 -31.53 -0.80
CA SER A 151 14.29 -30.22 -1.45
C SER A 151 15.01 -29.20 -0.56
N ALA A 152 15.60 -28.19 -1.20
CA ALA A 152 16.08 -27.00 -0.49
C ALA A 152 14.96 -26.31 0.31
N ASP A 153 13.72 -26.29 -0.21
CA ASP A 153 12.56 -25.73 0.50
C ASP A 153 12.32 -26.41 1.85
N ALA A 154 12.43 -27.76 1.91
CA ALA A 154 12.23 -28.51 3.14
C ALA A 154 13.31 -28.21 4.18
N VAL A 155 14.56 -28.07 3.74
CA VAL A 155 15.69 -27.72 4.62
C VAL A 155 15.55 -26.28 5.12
N LEU A 156 15.28 -25.32 4.23
CA LEU A 156 15.03 -23.92 4.57
C LEU A 156 13.87 -23.81 5.56
N GLN A 157 12.75 -24.51 5.32
CA GLN A 157 11.62 -24.47 6.22
C GLN A 157 11.94 -25.03 7.61
N ALA A 158 12.72 -26.11 7.71
CA ALA A 158 13.14 -26.65 9.01
C ALA A 158 14.01 -25.65 9.81
N VAL A 159 14.97 -25.00 9.14
CA VAL A 159 15.81 -23.96 9.75
C VAL A 159 14.96 -22.76 10.16
N PHE A 160 14.07 -22.29 9.29
CA PHE A 160 13.17 -21.17 9.54
C PHE A 160 12.28 -21.40 10.77
N ARG A 161 11.60 -22.56 10.86
CA ARG A 161 10.75 -22.88 12.01
C ARG A 161 11.53 -22.95 13.33
N SER A 162 12.76 -23.46 13.27
CA SER A 162 13.65 -23.48 14.43
C SER A 162 14.06 -22.08 14.86
N HIS A 163 14.32 -21.20 13.89
CA HIS A 163 14.63 -19.79 14.11
C HIS A 163 13.44 -19.03 14.73
N GLU A 164 12.24 -19.18 14.20
CA GLU A 164 11.01 -18.58 14.76
C GLU A 164 10.81 -18.95 16.24
N ALA A 165 10.90 -20.24 16.56
CA ALA A 165 10.73 -20.71 17.93
C ALA A 165 11.79 -20.14 18.87
N THR A 166 13.04 -20.06 18.41
CA THR A 166 14.16 -19.49 19.17
C THR A 166 13.99 -17.98 19.37
N LEU A 167 13.54 -17.27 18.32
CA LEU A 167 13.25 -15.85 18.36
C LEU A 167 12.15 -15.55 19.37
N LEU A 168 10.98 -16.20 19.27
CA LEU A 168 9.87 -16.01 20.21
C LEU A 168 10.27 -16.30 21.67
N ALA A 169 11.12 -17.31 21.92
CA ALA A 169 11.64 -17.59 23.25
C ALA A 169 12.50 -16.44 23.78
N ALA A 170 13.37 -15.87 22.93
CA ALA A 170 14.17 -14.70 23.28
C ALA A 170 13.32 -13.44 23.48
N GLU A 171 12.29 -13.22 22.65
CA GLU A 171 11.38 -12.07 22.76
C GLU A 171 10.58 -12.08 24.08
N ARG A 172 10.20 -13.25 24.60
CA ARG A 172 9.58 -13.35 25.94
C ARG A 172 10.49 -12.85 27.05
N VAL A 173 11.78 -13.18 26.98
CA VAL A 173 12.78 -12.67 27.92
C VAL A 173 12.99 -11.16 27.74
N ALA A 174 12.99 -10.69 26.49
CA ALA A 174 13.08 -9.28 26.17
C ALA A 174 11.88 -8.49 26.72
N ALA A 175 10.66 -9.03 26.65
CA ALA A 175 9.45 -8.36 27.13
C ALA A 175 9.48 -8.06 28.63
N ASP A 176 10.07 -8.93 29.45
CA ASP A 176 10.29 -8.67 30.88
C ASP A 176 11.37 -7.60 31.08
N ARG A 177 12.47 -7.67 30.33
CA ARG A 177 13.55 -6.69 30.41
C ARG A 177 13.11 -5.30 29.99
N ILE A 178 12.29 -5.17 28.95
CA ILE A 178 11.72 -3.89 28.51
C ILE A 178 10.81 -3.29 29.58
N ALA A 179 10.00 -4.11 30.25
CA ALA A 179 9.16 -3.63 31.35
C ALA A 179 10.01 -2.98 32.46
N GLU A 180 11.08 -3.66 32.88
CA GLU A 180 12.01 -3.13 33.90
C GLU A 180 12.71 -1.83 33.44
N ILE A 181 13.13 -1.76 32.18
CA ILE A 181 13.78 -0.57 31.59
C ILE A 181 12.81 0.61 31.63
N LEU A 182 11.59 0.43 31.13
CA LEU A 182 10.57 1.48 31.07
C LEU A 182 10.12 1.92 32.47
N ASP A 183 9.98 0.98 33.41
CA ASP A 183 9.62 1.28 34.79
C ASP A 183 10.64 2.18 35.47
N LYS A 184 11.92 1.80 35.40
CA LYS A 184 13.02 2.56 35.99
C LYS A 184 13.21 3.91 35.31
N ALA A 185 13.16 3.95 33.98
CA ALA A 185 13.26 5.20 33.22
C ALA A 185 12.13 6.17 33.58
N HIS A 186 10.87 5.70 33.56
CA HIS A 186 9.72 6.53 33.88
C HIS A 186 9.77 7.04 35.34
N ALA A 187 10.15 6.20 36.30
CA ALA A 187 10.33 6.62 37.69
C ALA A 187 11.44 7.67 37.86
N THR A 188 12.58 7.50 37.17
CA THR A 188 13.67 8.47 37.18
C THR A 188 13.26 9.80 36.55
N LEU A 189 12.49 9.77 35.44
CA LEU A 189 11.93 10.99 34.84
C LEU A 189 11.13 11.79 35.87
N GLY A 190 10.27 11.13 36.66
CA GLY A 190 9.48 11.80 37.71
C GLY A 190 10.33 12.47 38.80
N VAL A 191 11.47 11.88 39.17
CA VAL A 191 12.41 12.46 40.15
C VAL A 191 13.14 13.67 39.57
N GLU A 192 13.71 13.52 38.38
CA GLU A 192 14.53 14.55 37.74
C GLU A 192 13.69 15.76 37.27
N ALA A 193 12.45 15.52 36.82
CA ALA A 193 11.50 16.58 36.49
C ALA A 193 11.12 17.42 37.72
N LYS A 194 10.88 16.80 38.89
CA LYS A 194 10.66 17.52 40.16
C LYS A 194 11.87 18.34 40.58
N GLY A 195 13.08 17.83 40.28
CA GLY A 195 14.35 18.54 40.43
C GLY A 195 14.54 19.70 39.43
N LYS A 196 13.57 19.94 38.53
CA LYS A 196 13.64 20.95 37.46
C LYS A 196 14.90 20.81 36.62
N ARG A 197 15.30 19.57 36.33
CA ARG A 197 16.45 19.27 35.47
C ARG A 197 16.17 19.61 34.01
N TYR A 198 14.92 19.41 33.60
CA TYR A 198 14.47 19.48 32.22
C TYR A 198 13.61 20.72 31.93
N ASP A 199 13.53 21.10 30.66
CA ASP A 199 12.45 21.93 30.16
C ASP A 199 11.08 21.27 30.45
N PRO A 200 10.06 22.01 30.92
CA PRO A 200 8.78 21.42 31.31
C PRO A 200 8.03 20.73 30.16
N ASP A 201 8.13 21.27 28.94
CA ASP A 201 7.46 20.72 27.76
C ASP A 201 8.17 19.44 27.27
N ALA A 202 9.50 19.43 27.23
CA ALA A 202 10.27 18.22 26.90
C ALA A 202 10.08 17.10 27.93
N ALA A 203 10.01 17.43 29.23
CA ALA A 203 9.75 16.45 30.29
C ALA A 203 8.33 15.86 30.19
N LYS A 204 7.35 16.70 29.86
CA LYS A 204 5.98 16.28 29.59
C LYS A 204 5.91 15.36 28.37
N ASP A 205 6.65 15.66 27.31
CA ASP A 205 6.71 14.80 26.13
C ASP A 205 7.39 13.45 26.42
N ALA A 206 8.42 13.44 27.26
CA ALA A 206 9.08 12.20 27.70
C ALA A 206 8.14 11.32 28.54
N ASP A 207 7.31 11.93 29.39
CA ASP A 207 6.29 11.26 30.18
C ASP A 207 5.19 10.67 29.29
N LEU A 208 4.77 11.39 28.24
CA LEU A 208 3.87 10.87 27.22
C LEU A 208 4.48 9.66 26.50
N PHE A 209 5.73 9.79 26.02
CA PHE A 209 6.42 8.74 25.26
C PHE A 209 6.59 7.44 26.08
N LEU A 210 7.13 7.55 27.30
CA LEU A 210 7.32 6.40 28.18
C LEU A 210 5.98 5.85 28.70
N GLY A 211 5.01 6.73 28.97
CA GLY A 211 3.68 6.35 29.41
C GLY A 211 2.93 5.52 28.37
N VAL A 212 2.96 5.92 27.10
CA VAL A 212 2.34 5.14 26.00
C VAL A 212 3.03 3.79 25.85
N ALA A 213 4.36 3.74 25.84
CA ALA A 213 5.10 2.47 25.75
C ALA A 213 4.71 1.48 26.86
N ARG A 214 4.62 1.96 28.11
CA ARG A 214 4.20 1.14 29.26
C ARG A 214 2.74 0.70 29.17
N THR A 215 1.87 1.58 28.71
CA THR A 215 0.43 1.32 28.54
C THR A 215 0.19 0.27 27.46
N LEU A 216 0.95 0.32 26.36
CA LEU A 216 0.93 -0.70 25.31
C LEU A 216 1.48 -2.05 25.77
N LEU A 217 2.47 -2.05 26.66
CA LEU A 217 3.06 -3.29 27.20
C LEU A 217 2.13 -4.03 28.16
N GLY A 218 1.08 -3.37 28.67
CA GLY A 218 0.03 -4.00 29.50
C GLY A 218 0.48 -4.45 30.90
N LYS A 219 1.69 -4.06 31.35
CA LYS A 219 2.28 -4.49 32.62
C LYS A 219 2.09 -3.43 33.71
N GLY A 220 0.93 -3.47 34.37
CA GLY A 220 0.60 -2.64 35.53
C GLY A 220 -0.03 -1.28 35.19
N GLU A 221 -0.46 -0.57 36.24
CA GLU A 221 -1.07 0.76 36.09
C GLU A 221 0.00 1.82 35.78
N VAL A 222 -0.27 2.69 34.80
CA VAL A 222 0.61 3.77 34.39
C VAL A 222 0.07 5.10 34.89
N VAL A 223 0.75 5.69 35.88
CA VAL A 223 0.41 7.02 36.40
C VAL A 223 1.38 8.05 35.81
N SER A 224 0.87 8.95 34.98
CA SER A 224 1.64 10.06 34.40
C SER A 224 2.12 11.03 35.47
N HIS A 225 3.39 11.44 35.38
CA HIS A 225 3.99 12.45 36.25
C HIS A 225 3.47 13.87 35.98
N PHE A 226 2.84 14.09 34.81
CA PHE A 226 2.33 15.39 34.36
C PHE A 226 0.80 15.42 34.15
N GLY A 227 0.07 14.41 34.64
CA GLY A 227 -1.40 14.35 34.55
C GLY A 227 -1.93 14.05 33.14
N GLN A 228 -1.15 13.38 32.29
CA GLN A 228 -1.45 13.10 30.88
C GLN A 228 -2.13 11.75 30.63
N GLY A 229 -2.67 11.09 31.67
CA GLY A 229 -3.23 9.72 31.54
C GLY A 229 -4.23 9.56 30.39
N LYS A 230 -5.11 10.55 30.17
CA LYS A 230 -6.07 10.53 29.04
C LYS A 230 -5.40 10.60 27.67
N ALA A 231 -4.35 11.41 27.52
CA ALA A 231 -3.64 11.55 26.26
C ALA A 231 -2.82 10.29 25.94
N ILE A 232 -2.19 9.71 26.97
CA ILE A 232 -1.48 8.44 26.89
C ILE A 232 -2.45 7.34 26.42
N GLU A 233 -3.59 7.18 27.07
CA GLU A 233 -4.58 6.16 26.72
C GLU A 233 -5.13 6.38 25.30
N ALA A 234 -5.43 7.63 24.92
CA ALA A 234 -5.96 7.94 23.59
C ALA A 234 -4.98 7.55 22.46
N ILE A 235 -3.67 7.71 22.66
CA ILE A 235 -2.67 7.28 21.68
C ILE A 235 -2.50 5.76 21.72
N ALA A 236 -2.50 5.16 22.92
CA ALA A 236 -2.43 3.70 23.06
C ALA A 236 -3.61 3.00 22.36
N GLU A 237 -4.82 3.56 22.45
CA GLU A 237 -6.00 3.05 21.76
C GLU A 237 -5.87 3.13 20.23
N ARG A 238 -5.32 4.21 19.66
CA ARG A 238 -5.04 4.29 18.21
C ARG A 238 -4.00 3.25 17.77
N ALA A 239 -2.99 3.01 18.60
CA ALA A 239 -2.04 1.93 18.36
C ALA A 239 -2.70 0.55 18.49
N ARG A 240 -3.67 0.34 19.39
CA ARG A 240 -4.40 -0.93 19.51
C ARG A 240 -5.38 -1.16 18.37
N SER A 241 -6.03 -0.11 17.84
CA SER A 241 -6.91 -0.20 16.67
C SER A 241 -6.14 -0.55 15.41
N ALA A 242 -4.89 -0.07 15.31
CA ALA A 242 -3.98 -0.35 14.21
C ALA A 242 -4.53 0.02 12.83
N GLU A 243 -5.15 1.20 12.71
CA GLU A 243 -5.85 1.63 11.50
C GLU A 243 -5.07 2.70 10.71
N GLY A 244 -4.35 2.27 9.67
CA GLY A 244 -3.82 3.14 8.62
C GLY A 244 -2.95 4.32 9.09
N VAL A 245 -2.89 5.37 8.27
CA VAL A 245 -2.12 6.59 8.57
C VAL A 245 -3.05 7.67 9.11
N GLU A 246 -2.75 8.16 10.31
CA GLU A 246 -3.48 9.25 10.96
C GLU A 246 -2.58 10.45 11.27
N GLU A 247 -3.18 11.64 11.35
CA GLU A 247 -2.50 12.81 11.89
C GLU A 247 -2.71 12.90 13.41
N VAL A 248 -1.61 13.02 14.16
CA VAL A 248 -1.59 13.24 15.61
C VAL A 248 -0.71 14.43 15.95
N THR A 249 -1.15 15.26 16.90
CA THR A 249 -0.32 16.36 17.44
C THR A 249 0.42 15.87 18.67
N ILE A 250 1.71 15.59 18.52
CA ILE A 250 2.61 15.19 19.61
C ILE A 250 3.96 15.88 19.43
N PHE A 251 4.69 16.07 20.53
CA PHE A 251 6.02 16.71 20.55
C PHE A 251 6.03 18.13 19.95
N GLY A 252 4.90 18.84 20.08
CA GLY A 252 4.75 20.23 19.67
C GLY A 252 4.41 20.46 18.19
N ARG A 253 4.12 19.43 17.39
CA ARG A 253 3.69 19.59 15.99
C ARG A 253 2.74 18.48 15.50
N PRO A 254 1.98 18.71 14.41
CA PRO A 254 1.28 17.62 13.72
C PRO A 254 2.27 16.65 13.09
N ARG A 255 1.95 15.35 13.19
CA ARG A 255 2.70 14.24 12.61
C ARG A 255 1.76 13.25 11.97
N ARG A 256 2.15 12.71 10.82
CA ARG A 256 1.48 11.55 10.20
C ARG A 256 2.11 10.27 10.72
N VAL A 257 1.37 9.52 11.53
CA VAL A 257 1.80 8.25 12.11
C VAL A 257 1.02 7.12 11.45
N ASP A 258 1.73 6.11 10.99
CA ASP A 258 1.12 4.88 10.49
C ASP A 258 0.85 3.92 11.65
N PHE A 259 -0.40 3.90 12.11
CA PHE A 259 -0.86 3.01 13.18
C PHE A 259 -1.06 1.57 12.68
N SER A 260 -1.13 1.30 11.38
CA SER A 260 -1.25 -0.08 10.86
C SER A 260 -0.06 -0.97 11.24
N PHE A 261 1.09 -0.38 11.55
CA PHE A 261 2.24 -1.13 12.06
C PHE A 261 2.05 -1.76 13.43
N TYR A 262 1.06 -1.34 14.19
CA TYR A 262 0.83 -1.88 15.52
C TYR A 262 -0.01 -3.16 15.49
N GLU A 263 -0.51 -3.56 14.31
CA GLU A 263 -1.15 -4.87 14.14
C GLU A 263 -0.11 -5.98 14.28
N PRO A 264 -0.26 -6.91 15.25
CA PRO A 264 0.61 -8.08 15.38
C PRO A 264 0.63 -8.87 14.08
N ARG A 265 1.83 -9.12 13.55
CA ARG A 265 2.03 -9.78 12.26
C ARG A 265 3.29 -10.61 12.27
N GLY A 266 3.55 -11.34 11.18
CA GLY A 266 4.70 -12.22 11.12
C GLY A 266 4.58 -13.33 12.18
N VAL A 267 5.71 -13.68 12.78
CA VAL A 267 5.80 -14.75 13.78
C VAL A 267 4.94 -14.49 15.04
N TYR A 268 4.58 -13.23 15.29
CA TYR A 268 3.78 -12.84 16.45
C TYR A 268 2.31 -13.28 16.33
N LEU A 269 1.81 -13.62 15.14
CA LEU A 269 0.45 -14.16 14.96
C LEU A 269 0.25 -15.48 15.74
N ASP A 270 1.31 -16.27 15.89
CA ASP A 270 1.30 -17.53 16.63
C ASP A 270 1.71 -17.34 18.11
N ALA A 271 1.90 -16.10 18.58
CA ALA A 271 2.28 -15.77 19.96
C ALA A 271 1.43 -14.63 20.55
N PRO A 272 0.13 -14.86 20.84
CA PRO A 272 -0.76 -13.86 21.42
C PRO A 272 -0.26 -13.23 22.72
N ASP A 273 0.54 -13.98 23.50
CA ASP A 273 1.16 -13.51 24.73
C ASP A 273 2.19 -12.38 24.51
N LEU A 274 2.66 -12.20 23.28
CA LEU A 274 3.60 -11.14 22.88
C LEU A 274 2.94 -10.00 22.11
N HIS A 275 1.62 -9.98 21.94
CA HIS A 275 0.96 -8.91 21.16
C HIS A 275 1.16 -7.51 21.78
N ASP A 276 1.06 -7.40 23.12
CA ASP A 276 1.27 -6.13 23.83
C ASP A 276 2.73 -5.70 23.79
N TYR A 277 3.65 -6.67 23.92
CA TYR A 277 5.08 -6.45 23.72
C TYR A 277 5.39 -5.96 22.29
N PHE A 278 4.80 -6.57 21.27
CA PHE A 278 4.96 -6.18 19.88
C PHE A 278 4.56 -4.72 19.67
N ARG A 279 3.38 -4.32 20.15
CA ARG A 279 2.90 -2.92 20.05
C ARG A 279 3.81 -1.93 20.77
N ALA A 280 4.22 -2.27 22.00
CA ALA A 280 5.16 -1.44 22.75
C ALA A 280 6.51 -1.30 22.03
N MET A 281 7.01 -2.38 21.44
CA MET A 281 8.25 -2.33 20.68
C MET A 281 8.10 -1.57 19.37
N VAL A 282 6.99 -1.68 18.65
CA VAL A 282 6.71 -0.83 17.48
C VAL A 282 6.72 0.65 17.87
N TRP A 283 6.12 1.02 19.00
CA TRP A 283 6.20 2.38 19.52
C TRP A 283 7.66 2.81 19.76
N LEU A 284 8.43 1.96 20.44
CA LEU A 284 9.82 2.26 20.80
C LEU A 284 10.79 2.26 19.61
N THR A 285 10.47 1.53 18.54
CA THR A 285 11.35 1.38 17.36
C THR A 285 10.97 2.23 16.17
N ARG A 286 9.70 2.61 16.04
CA ARG A 286 9.21 3.36 14.88
C ARG A 286 8.82 4.79 15.20
N LEU A 287 8.42 5.10 16.44
CA LEU A 287 8.14 6.50 16.75
C LEU A 287 9.46 7.25 16.97
N GLU A 288 9.74 8.14 16.04
CA GLU A 288 11.01 8.81 15.91
C GLU A 288 10.98 10.26 16.40
N MET A 289 12.12 10.76 16.89
CA MET A 289 12.35 12.15 17.21
C MET A 289 13.24 12.76 16.13
N ASN A 290 12.78 13.81 15.48
CA ASN A 290 13.54 14.55 14.48
C ASN A 290 14.61 15.39 15.18
N LEU A 291 15.89 15.07 14.92
CA LEU A 291 17.04 15.74 15.53
C LEU A 291 17.61 16.82 14.63
N VAL A 292 17.69 16.58 13.32
CA VAL A 292 18.20 17.56 12.34
C VAL A 292 17.43 17.37 11.04
N SER A 293 16.76 18.41 10.56
CA SER A 293 15.83 18.27 9.42
C SER A 293 16.52 17.95 8.08
N ARG A 294 17.73 18.45 7.79
CA ARG A 294 18.45 18.17 6.52
C ARG A 294 17.60 18.28 5.24
N GLY A 295 16.68 19.23 5.19
CA GLY A 295 15.82 19.44 4.02
C GLY A 295 14.38 18.92 4.17
N SER A 296 14.10 18.09 5.18
CA SER A 296 12.74 17.60 5.47
C SER A 296 12.51 17.35 6.96
N GLN A 297 11.28 17.10 7.39
CA GLN A 297 10.99 16.66 8.77
C GLN A 297 10.38 15.27 8.71
N SER A 298 10.79 14.40 9.63
CA SER A 298 10.23 13.06 9.72
C SER A 298 8.74 13.10 10.06
N SER A 299 7.93 12.25 9.42
CA SER A 299 6.49 12.17 9.68
C SER A 299 5.74 13.50 9.53
N SER A 300 6.27 14.46 8.75
CA SER A 300 5.63 15.77 8.56
C SER A 300 4.54 15.67 7.49
N PRO A 301 3.39 16.34 7.66
CA PRO A 301 2.38 16.45 6.60
C PRO A 301 2.85 17.34 5.43
N VAL A 302 3.85 18.21 5.66
CA VAL A 302 4.35 19.17 4.66
C VAL A 302 5.88 19.14 4.57
N LEU A 303 6.44 19.40 3.39
CA LEU A 303 7.88 19.57 3.23
C LEU A 303 8.30 20.88 3.91
N THR A 304 9.25 20.79 4.84
CA THR A 304 9.79 21.94 5.57
C THR A 304 11.23 21.68 5.99
N THR A 305 12.01 22.76 6.03
CA THR A 305 13.40 22.74 6.49
C THR A 305 13.57 23.28 7.91
N ALA A 306 12.47 23.66 8.57
CA ALA A 306 12.52 24.14 9.94
C ALA A 306 13.05 23.05 10.87
N GLU A 307 13.85 23.45 11.85
CA GLU A 307 14.31 22.54 12.90
C GLU A 307 13.19 22.26 13.91
N THR A 308 13.31 21.16 14.65
CA THR A 308 12.35 20.70 15.67
C THR A 308 12.96 20.69 17.08
N PRO A 309 13.22 21.87 17.69
CA PRO A 309 13.92 21.96 18.98
C PRO A 309 13.35 21.09 20.10
N ARG A 310 12.03 21.02 20.20
CA ARG A 310 11.30 20.26 21.23
C ARG A 310 11.55 18.75 21.12
N GLU A 311 11.63 18.22 19.90
CA GLU A 311 11.94 16.80 19.66
C GLU A 311 13.41 16.47 19.92
N ALA A 312 14.31 17.37 19.53
CA ALA A 312 15.74 17.22 19.82
C ALA A 312 16.00 17.18 21.33
N GLU A 313 15.34 18.05 22.09
CA GLU A 313 15.43 18.04 23.56
C GLU A 313 14.72 16.83 24.19
N LEU A 314 13.56 16.41 23.68
CA LEU A 314 12.91 15.17 24.10
C LEU A 314 13.86 13.97 23.99
N ALA A 315 14.56 13.81 22.86
CA ALA A 315 15.50 12.72 22.67
C ALA A 315 16.67 12.77 23.68
N LEU A 316 17.16 13.98 23.98
CA LEU A 316 18.20 14.18 24.99
C LEU A 316 17.70 13.89 26.41
N VAL A 317 16.44 14.24 26.74
CA VAL A 317 15.82 13.90 28.03
C VAL A 317 15.70 12.39 28.18
N LEU A 318 15.23 11.67 27.16
CA LEU A 318 15.14 10.20 27.19
C LEU A 318 16.54 9.57 27.38
N ALA A 319 17.56 10.07 26.68
CA ALA A 319 18.94 9.61 26.84
C ALA A 319 19.50 9.85 28.26
N ASP A 320 19.26 11.03 28.84
CA ASP A 320 19.69 11.37 30.21
C ASP A 320 18.94 10.53 31.27
N VAL A 321 17.63 10.30 31.07
CA VAL A 321 16.83 9.45 31.95
C VAL A 321 17.29 7.99 31.91
N VAL A 322 17.60 7.45 30.74
CA VAL A 322 18.15 6.08 30.58
C VAL A 322 19.51 5.95 31.27
N GLU A 323 20.36 6.96 31.16
CA GLU A 323 21.65 6.97 31.86
C GLU A 323 21.44 7.02 33.39
N ARG A 324 20.63 7.94 33.88
CA ARG A 324 20.42 8.18 35.33
C ARG A 324 19.67 7.07 36.04
N SER A 325 18.79 6.38 35.34
CA SER A 325 18.09 5.20 35.87
C SER A 325 19.00 3.97 35.98
N GLY A 326 20.21 4.03 35.42
CA GLY A 326 21.18 2.92 35.45
C GLY A 326 20.84 1.79 34.46
N VAL A 327 19.85 1.97 33.59
CA VAL A 327 19.40 0.95 32.62
C VAL A 327 20.10 1.05 31.26
N GLY A 328 20.96 2.06 31.06
CA GLY A 328 21.75 2.23 29.83
C GLY A 328 22.43 0.94 29.33
N PRO A 329 23.14 0.16 30.18
CA PRO A 329 23.75 -1.09 29.73
C PRO A 329 22.75 -2.15 29.23
N ASP A 330 21.52 -2.16 29.75
CA ASP A 330 20.49 -3.08 29.28
C ASP A 330 19.86 -2.61 27.96
N VAL A 331 19.68 -1.29 27.79
CA VAL A 331 19.29 -0.69 26.49
C VAL A 331 20.33 -1.01 25.41
N GLU A 332 21.62 -0.90 25.71
CA GLU A 332 22.71 -1.24 24.78
C GLU A 332 22.73 -2.73 24.40
N LYS A 333 22.43 -3.63 25.34
CA LYS A 333 22.30 -5.06 25.05
C LYS A 333 21.12 -5.36 24.13
N MET A 334 19.98 -4.69 24.34
CA MET A 334 18.81 -4.82 23.47
C MET A 334 19.10 -4.33 22.05
N ASP A 335 19.78 -3.18 21.92
CA ASP A 335 20.25 -2.68 20.62
C ASP A 335 21.27 -3.64 19.96
N ALA A 336 22.16 -4.25 20.75
CA ALA A 336 23.10 -5.25 20.25
C ALA A 336 22.41 -6.55 19.80
N TYR A 337 21.36 -6.96 20.50
CA TYR A 337 20.52 -8.09 20.13
C TYR A 337 19.82 -7.85 18.78
N ALA A 338 19.12 -6.72 18.61
CA ALA A 338 18.51 -6.37 17.33
C ALA A 338 19.55 -6.32 16.19
N ARG A 339 20.74 -5.77 16.46
CA ARG A 339 21.83 -5.72 15.48
C ARG A 339 22.35 -7.10 15.07
N ALA A 340 22.43 -8.05 16.00
CA ALA A 340 22.82 -9.42 15.70
C ALA A 340 21.76 -10.16 14.88
N LEU A 341 20.48 -9.80 15.04
CA LEU A 341 19.38 -10.37 14.27
C LEU A 341 19.32 -9.83 12.84
N ALA A 342 19.36 -8.50 12.67
CA ALA A 342 18.95 -7.85 11.41
C ALA A 342 19.93 -6.80 10.86
N GLY A 343 21.08 -6.61 11.51
CA GLY A 343 22.08 -5.64 11.08
C GLY A 343 21.91 -4.25 11.70
N PRO A 344 22.68 -3.24 11.24
CA PRO A 344 22.77 -1.95 11.91
C PRO A 344 21.53 -1.06 11.72
N ARG A 345 21.29 -0.19 12.71
CA ARG A 345 20.42 1.00 12.61
C ARG A 345 21.17 2.18 11.98
N GLU A 346 20.47 3.13 11.38
CA GLU A 346 21.07 4.34 10.76
C GLU A 346 20.80 5.63 11.53
N ASP A 347 19.87 5.60 12.48
CA ASP A 347 19.52 6.72 13.34
C ASP A 347 20.43 6.81 14.58
N VAL A 348 20.29 7.90 15.35
CA VAL A 348 21.16 8.18 16.50
C VAL A 348 20.71 7.37 17.72
N PRO A 349 21.52 6.45 18.27
CA PRO A 349 21.16 5.73 19.48
C PRO A 349 21.24 6.64 20.72
N LEU A 350 20.45 6.33 21.75
CA LEU A 350 20.40 7.13 22.98
C LEU A 350 21.78 7.29 23.65
N SER A 351 22.62 6.26 23.62
CA SER A 351 23.99 6.34 24.17
C SER A 351 24.88 7.36 23.44
N ALA A 352 24.70 7.54 22.14
CA ALA A 352 25.39 8.57 21.38
C ALA A 352 24.89 9.98 21.75
N LEU A 353 23.58 10.14 21.97
CA LEU A 353 23.00 11.40 22.46
C LEU A 353 23.58 11.81 23.81
N THR A 354 23.72 10.86 24.74
CA THR A 354 24.41 11.09 26.03
C THR A 354 25.86 11.54 25.82
N GLY A 355 26.56 10.91 24.88
CA GLY A 355 27.92 11.31 24.50
C GLY A 355 28.00 12.75 23.98
N PHE A 356 27.09 13.14 23.07
CA PHE A 356 27.02 14.50 22.54
C PHE A 356 26.66 15.52 23.61
N ALA A 357 25.69 15.21 24.46
CA ALA A 357 25.27 16.07 25.57
C ALA A 357 26.43 16.40 26.51
N LYS A 358 27.23 15.40 26.89
CA LYS A 358 28.41 15.58 27.74
C LYS A 358 29.53 16.33 27.05
N ALA A 359 29.86 15.93 25.81
CA ALA A 359 30.98 16.52 25.08
C ALA A 359 30.78 18.01 24.77
N ARG A 360 29.53 18.46 24.63
CA ARG A 360 29.17 19.86 24.35
C ARG A 360 28.53 20.60 25.52
N ALA A 361 28.42 19.96 26.69
CA ALA A 361 27.72 20.49 27.86
C ALA A 361 26.32 21.05 27.50
N ILE A 362 25.54 20.27 26.75
CA ILE A 362 24.23 20.68 26.25
C ILE A 362 23.27 20.88 27.42
N SER A 363 22.62 22.05 27.47
CA SER A 363 21.55 22.34 28.42
C SER A 363 20.28 21.58 28.05
N LEU A 364 19.63 20.96 29.03
CA LEU A 364 18.32 20.28 28.86
C LEU A 364 17.17 21.17 29.36
N LYS A 365 17.32 22.49 29.29
CA LYS A 365 16.33 23.48 29.74
C LYS A 365 16.00 24.53 28.68
N ASP A 366 16.57 24.37 27.50
CA ASP A 366 16.49 25.33 26.41
C ASP A 366 16.52 24.55 25.10
N PRO A 367 15.33 24.20 24.56
CA PRO A 367 15.25 23.32 23.39
C PRO A 367 15.98 23.92 22.18
N ALA A 368 15.94 25.24 22.00
CA ALA A 368 16.55 25.90 20.86
C ALA A 368 18.09 25.83 20.92
N SER A 369 18.65 26.11 22.11
CA SER A 369 20.09 25.95 22.35
C SER A 369 20.51 24.48 22.24
N ALA A 370 19.70 23.56 22.80
CA ALA A 370 19.95 22.14 22.74
C ALA A 370 20.03 21.62 21.31
N GLN A 371 19.11 22.07 20.45
CA GLN A 371 19.15 21.71 19.04
C GLN A 371 20.38 22.27 18.33
N ALA A 372 20.67 23.56 18.42
CA ALA A 372 21.89 24.10 17.81
C ALA A 372 23.16 23.36 18.27
N ALA A 373 23.21 23.05 19.58
CA ALA A 373 24.06 22.09 20.27
C ALA A 373 24.28 20.77 19.52
N LEU A 374 23.18 20.05 19.38
CA LEU A 374 23.10 18.70 18.89
C LEU A 374 23.41 18.62 17.40
N ALA A 375 22.84 19.52 16.58
CA ALA A 375 23.14 19.61 15.16
C ALA A 375 24.64 19.82 14.90
N ALA A 376 25.30 20.67 15.69
CA ALA A 376 26.74 20.89 15.60
C ALA A 376 27.58 19.68 16.06
N ALA A 377 27.07 18.87 16.99
CA ALA A 377 27.73 17.65 17.43
C ALA A 377 27.60 16.50 16.41
N ILE A 378 26.42 16.36 15.81
CA ILE A 378 26.11 15.33 14.79
C ILE A 378 26.85 15.61 13.48
N GLY A 379 26.88 16.87 13.04
CA GLY A 379 27.50 17.26 11.78
C GLY A 379 26.93 16.48 10.59
N LYS A 380 27.81 15.80 9.84
CA LYS A 380 27.45 15.00 8.65
C LYS A 380 27.20 13.50 8.96
N GLY A 381 27.33 13.06 10.21
CA GLY A 381 27.09 11.65 10.59
C GLY A 381 25.61 11.25 10.49
N TYR A 382 25.32 9.95 10.66
CA TYR A 382 23.93 9.41 10.68
C TYR A 382 23.10 9.76 9.44
N THR A 383 23.70 9.57 8.26
CA THR A 383 22.96 9.66 7.00
C THR A 383 22.07 8.44 6.84
N ARG A 384 20.78 8.69 6.68
CA ARG A 384 19.79 7.67 6.38
C ARG A 384 19.78 7.39 4.88
N THR A 385 19.69 6.11 4.53
CA THR A 385 19.67 5.62 3.14
C THR A 385 18.31 5.06 2.74
N VAL A 386 17.43 4.82 3.73
CA VAL A 386 16.10 4.22 3.53
C VAL A 386 15.05 5.06 4.24
N ASN A 387 14.03 5.47 3.48
CA ASN A 387 12.81 5.98 4.08
C ASN A 387 11.98 4.82 4.65
N HIS A 388 11.56 4.94 5.91
CA HIS A 388 10.70 3.98 6.60
C HIS A 388 9.62 4.68 7.43
N HIS A 389 9.38 5.97 7.14
CA HIS A 389 8.36 6.81 7.75
C HIS A 389 7.54 7.47 6.64
N VAL A 390 6.35 7.95 7.00
CA VAL A 390 5.57 8.79 6.11
C VAL A 390 6.34 10.09 5.87
N MET A 391 6.69 10.37 4.61
CA MET A 391 7.42 11.59 4.23
C MET A 391 6.67 12.34 3.13
N PRO A 392 6.74 13.68 3.06
CA PRO A 392 6.18 14.44 1.95
C PRO A 392 6.79 14.05 0.59
N GLN A 393 6.00 14.12 -0.49
CA GLN A 393 6.36 13.73 -1.87
C GLN A 393 7.70 14.28 -2.36
N ASP A 394 8.00 15.55 -2.09
CA ASP A 394 9.21 16.23 -2.57
C ASP A 394 10.45 15.93 -1.70
N THR A 395 10.37 14.94 -0.82
CA THR A 395 11.53 14.46 -0.04
C THR A 395 12.35 13.49 -0.88
N THR A 396 13.67 13.60 -0.82
CA THR A 396 14.61 12.66 -1.44
C THR A 396 15.41 11.92 -0.37
N GLU A 397 15.99 10.77 -0.69
CA GLU A 397 16.85 10.02 0.22
C GLU A 397 18.05 10.85 0.71
N GLU A 398 18.57 11.73 -0.14
CA GLU A 398 19.68 12.64 0.20
C GLU A 398 19.30 13.68 1.27
N ASN A 399 18.02 14.02 1.36
CA ASN A 399 17.48 15.05 2.25
C ASN A 399 16.69 14.46 3.44
N LEU A 400 16.87 13.17 3.72
CA LEU A 400 16.26 12.54 4.89
C LEU A 400 16.83 13.16 6.19
N PRO A 401 15.96 13.38 7.19
CA PRO A 401 16.37 14.00 8.44
C PRO A 401 17.19 13.02 9.29
N VAL A 402 18.04 13.56 10.16
CA VAL A 402 18.63 12.78 11.25
C VAL A 402 17.58 12.63 12.34
N ILE A 403 17.33 11.38 12.74
CA ILE A 403 16.34 11.04 13.77
C ILE A 403 17.00 10.27 14.92
N ALA A 404 16.26 10.10 16.01
CA ALA A 404 16.50 9.08 17.02
C ALA A 404 15.21 8.31 17.31
N THR A 405 15.35 7.06 17.70
CA THR A 405 14.31 6.20 18.26
C THR A 405 14.84 5.58 19.55
N PHE A 406 13.95 5.11 20.43
CA PHE A 406 14.39 4.51 21.70
C PHE A 406 15.20 3.23 21.45
N PHE A 407 14.70 2.36 20.57
CA PHE A 407 15.43 1.23 20.00
C PHE A 407 15.45 1.38 18.47
N GLY A 408 16.58 1.14 17.81
CA GLY A 408 16.67 1.37 16.37
C GLY A 408 16.10 0.24 15.56
N VAL A 409 15.33 0.55 14.52
CA VAL A 409 15.05 -0.43 13.47
C VAL A 409 16.30 -0.67 12.62
N SER A 410 16.58 -1.92 12.31
CA SER A 410 17.69 -2.30 11.43
C SER A 410 17.37 -1.98 9.97
N ILE A 411 18.38 -1.55 9.22
CA ILE A 411 18.32 -1.31 7.77
C ILE A 411 19.09 -2.44 7.06
N PRO A 412 18.46 -3.59 6.77
CA PRO A 412 19.14 -4.71 6.14
C PRO A 412 19.41 -4.43 4.65
N ALA A 413 20.28 -5.24 4.05
CA ALA A 413 20.78 -5.04 2.68
C ALA A 413 19.68 -5.05 1.61
N ASP A 414 18.65 -5.85 1.80
CA ASP A 414 17.47 -5.94 0.94
C ASP A 414 16.61 -4.67 0.98
N SER A 415 16.48 -3.99 2.13
CA SER A 415 15.75 -2.73 2.21
C SER A 415 16.40 -1.65 1.33
N ARG A 416 17.74 -1.58 1.31
CA ARG A 416 18.49 -0.69 0.41
C ARG A 416 18.34 -1.09 -1.06
N ALA A 417 18.27 -2.39 -1.35
CA ALA A 417 18.03 -2.87 -2.70
C ALA A 417 16.62 -2.51 -3.19
N ILE A 418 15.61 -2.56 -2.32
CA ILE A 418 14.22 -2.21 -2.66
C ILE A 418 14.08 -0.72 -2.96
N VAL A 419 14.73 0.16 -2.19
CA VAL A 419 14.77 1.61 -2.50
C VAL A 419 15.27 1.87 -3.92
N THR A 420 16.20 1.05 -4.43
CA THR A 420 16.69 1.18 -5.81
C THR A 420 15.64 0.85 -6.88
N LEU A 421 14.62 0.06 -6.54
CA LEU A 421 13.50 -0.26 -7.45
C LEU A 421 12.45 0.84 -7.50
N VAL A 422 12.36 1.66 -6.45
CA VAL A 422 11.34 2.68 -6.27
C VAL A 422 12.00 4.01 -5.91
N PRO A 423 12.82 4.60 -6.82
CA PRO A 423 13.51 5.83 -6.50
C PRO A 423 12.52 7.00 -6.38
N SER A 424 12.85 7.99 -5.55
CA SER A 424 11.98 9.13 -5.24
C SER A 424 11.53 9.93 -6.47
N ASP A 425 12.25 9.84 -7.58
CA ASP A 425 12.02 10.59 -8.84
C ASP A 425 11.35 9.76 -9.96
N ALA A 426 10.96 8.50 -9.70
CA ALA A 426 10.32 7.67 -10.71
C ALA A 426 8.87 8.11 -11.01
N PRO A 427 8.51 8.38 -12.29
CA PRO A 427 7.19 8.94 -12.65
C PRO A 427 5.99 7.98 -12.54
N VAL A 428 6.13 6.80 -11.95
CA VAL A 428 5.02 5.93 -11.50
C VAL A 428 5.58 5.12 -10.33
N ALA A 429 4.88 5.09 -9.19
CA ALA A 429 5.24 4.28 -8.03
C ALA A 429 5.14 2.79 -8.40
N HIS A 430 6.20 2.24 -9.02
CA HIS A 430 6.34 0.82 -9.25
C HIS A 430 6.37 0.11 -7.89
N VAL A 431 5.48 -0.85 -7.69
CA VAL A 431 5.44 -1.66 -6.47
C VAL A 431 6.12 -3.00 -6.79
N PRO A 432 7.30 -3.30 -6.18
CA PRO A 432 8.02 -4.53 -6.44
C PRO A 432 7.16 -5.78 -6.16
N ARG A 433 7.18 -6.75 -7.07
CA ARG A 433 6.42 -8.00 -6.96
C ARG A 433 7.29 -9.18 -6.55
N GLY A 434 6.64 -10.24 -6.07
CA GLY A 434 7.29 -11.49 -5.66
C GLY A 434 8.36 -12.02 -6.64
N PRO A 435 8.11 -12.14 -7.95
CA PRO A 435 9.12 -12.63 -8.89
C PRO A 435 10.37 -11.75 -8.98
N GLU A 436 10.25 -10.44 -8.77
CA GLU A 436 11.38 -9.51 -8.71
C GLU A 436 12.22 -9.75 -7.46
N LEU A 437 11.57 -10.03 -6.31
CA LEU A 437 12.25 -10.49 -5.10
C LEU A 437 12.96 -11.84 -5.33
N GLY A 438 12.33 -12.76 -6.07
CA GLY A 438 12.97 -14.01 -6.50
C GLY A 438 14.22 -13.77 -7.34
N TYR A 439 14.20 -12.77 -8.22
CA TYR A 439 15.38 -12.34 -8.98
C TYR A 439 16.46 -11.73 -8.07
N LEU A 440 16.11 -10.86 -7.12
CA LEU A 440 17.03 -10.31 -6.12
C LEU A 440 17.71 -11.45 -5.33
N MET A 441 16.96 -12.50 -5.00
CA MET A 441 17.44 -13.71 -4.34
C MET A 441 18.21 -14.65 -5.27
N GLY A 442 18.56 -14.26 -6.49
CA GLY A 442 19.49 -15.00 -7.35
C GLY A 442 18.84 -15.80 -8.49
N ALA A 443 17.51 -15.87 -8.57
CA ALA A 443 16.82 -16.63 -9.60
C ALA A 443 16.61 -15.80 -10.88
N ASP A 444 17.51 -15.96 -11.86
CA ASP A 444 17.50 -15.16 -13.11
C ASP A 444 16.17 -15.21 -13.89
N ALA A 445 15.43 -16.31 -13.79
CA ALA A 445 14.11 -16.47 -14.42
C ALA A 445 13.05 -15.48 -13.91
N GLY A 446 13.26 -14.85 -12.74
CA GLY A 446 12.38 -13.80 -12.21
C GLY A 446 12.20 -12.64 -13.20
N MET A 447 13.23 -12.34 -14.00
CA MET A 447 13.21 -11.30 -15.05
C MET A 447 12.11 -11.55 -16.11
N SER A 448 11.71 -12.80 -16.34
CA SER A 448 10.65 -13.13 -17.30
C SER A 448 9.24 -12.82 -16.80
N TYR A 449 9.09 -12.44 -15.53
CA TYR A 449 7.80 -12.16 -14.88
C TYR A 449 7.60 -10.68 -14.56
N LEU A 450 8.44 -9.81 -15.11
CA LEU A 450 8.28 -8.37 -14.98
C LEU A 450 6.92 -7.94 -15.55
N ASP A 451 6.21 -7.13 -14.79
CA ASP A 451 5.02 -6.45 -15.29
C ASP A 451 5.45 -5.27 -16.21
N PRO A 452 4.52 -4.67 -16.98
CA PRO A 452 4.84 -3.57 -17.89
C PRO A 452 5.42 -2.31 -17.22
N SER A 453 5.24 -2.14 -15.90
CA SER A 453 5.80 -1.02 -15.12
C SER A 453 7.21 -1.31 -14.58
N GLY A 454 7.63 -2.58 -14.58
CA GLY A 454 8.95 -2.99 -14.08
C GLY A 454 10.10 -2.49 -14.96
N ASN A 455 11.24 -2.21 -14.33
CA ASN A 455 12.43 -1.72 -15.02
C ASN A 455 13.60 -2.71 -14.89
N PRO A 456 13.96 -3.45 -15.96
CA PRO A 456 15.05 -4.44 -15.93
C PRO A 456 16.43 -3.88 -15.57
N ALA A 457 16.69 -2.59 -15.84
CA ALA A 457 17.96 -1.96 -15.49
C ALA A 457 18.02 -1.65 -13.99
N LEU A 458 16.94 -1.11 -13.42
CA LEU A 458 16.82 -0.90 -11.98
C LEU A 458 16.85 -2.22 -11.22
N LEU A 459 16.17 -3.26 -11.71
CA LEU A 459 16.20 -4.58 -11.07
C LEU A 459 17.59 -5.22 -11.03
N ARG A 460 18.37 -5.06 -12.12
CA ARG A 460 19.79 -5.47 -12.12
C ARG A 460 20.62 -4.68 -11.12
N LYS A 461 20.41 -3.36 -11.04
CA LYS A 461 21.09 -2.50 -10.07
C LYS A 461 20.74 -2.90 -8.63
N ALA A 462 19.46 -3.05 -8.31
CA ALA A 462 18.98 -3.48 -7.00
C ALA A 462 19.60 -4.82 -6.56
N ARG A 463 19.70 -5.81 -7.45
CA ARG A 463 20.39 -7.08 -7.14
C ARG A 463 21.87 -6.88 -6.84
N ALA A 464 22.56 -6.04 -7.61
CA ALA A 464 23.96 -5.74 -7.36
C ALA A 464 24.14 -4.98 -6.03
N ASP A 465 23.18 -4.14 -5.65
CA ASP A 465 23.20 -3.37 -4.41
C ASP A 465 22.98 -4.29 -3.20
N LEU A 466 22.02 -5.21 -3.29
CA LEU A 466 21.85 -6.31 -2.34
C LEU A 466 23.17 -7.09 -2.18
N GLU A 467 23.77 -7.52 -3.29
CA GLU A 467 25.01 -8.30 -3.30
C GLU A 467 26.18 -7.60 -2.61
N ARG A 468 26.29 -6.28 -2.74
CA ARG A 468 27.31 -5.49 -2.03
C ARG A 468 27.01 -5.31 -0.55
N GLY A 469 25.74 -5.34 -0.16
CA GLY A 469 25.29 -5.26 1.23
C GLY A 469 25.32 -6.59 1.99
N LEU A 470 25.38 -7.72 1.26
CA LEU A 470 25.52 -9.06 1.84
C LEU A 470 26.96 -9.32 2.33
N GLY A 471 27.14 -10.36 3.15
CA GLY A 471 28.39 -10.61 3.88
C GLY A 471 28.44 -10.01 5.31
N GLY A 472 27.30 -9.52 5.81
CA GLY A 472 27.10 -9.19 7.21
C GLY A 472 27.19 -10.41 8.13
N LYS A 473 27.43 -10.17 9.43
CA LYS A 473 27.47 -11.22 10.46
C LYS A 473 26.11 -11.43 11.15
N ASP A 474 25.07 -10.73 10.71
CA ASP A 474 23.72 -10.86 11.26
C ASP A 474 22.96 -12.04 10.64
N LEU A 475 21.94 -12.52 11.36
CA LEU A 475 21.16 -13.69 10.93
C LEU A 475 20.33 -13.40 9.67
N HIS A 476 19.83 -12.17 9.50
CA HIS A 476 19.06 -11.78 8.34
C HIS A 476 19.89 -11.87 7.05
N ALA A 477 21.06 -11.25 7.00
CA ALA A 477 21.98 -11.32 5.86
C ALA A 477 22.43 -12.76 5.59
N THR A 478 22.75 -13.53 6.64
CA THR A 478 23.13 -14.95 6.52
C THR A 478 22.02 -15.80 5.88
N TRP A 479 20.77 -15.53 6.27
CA TRP A 479 19.61 -16.19 5.68
C TRP A 479 19.43 -15.82 4.21
N LEU A 480 19.54 -14.54 3.84
CA LEU A 480 19.44 -14.12 2.44
C LEU A 480 20.53 -14.77 1.59
N ASP A 481 21.75 -14.92 2.11
CA ASP A 481 22.83 -15.66 1.45
C ASP A 481 22.52 -17.15 1.30
N LEU A 482 21.91 -17.78 2.31
CA LEU A 482 21.45 -19.18 2.25
C LEU A 482 20.39 -19.37 1.15
N VAL A 483 19.40 -18.49 1.09
CA VAL A 483 18.35 -18.51 0.04
C VAL A 483 18.99 -18.31 -1.33
N ARG A 484 19.92 -17.36 -1.48
CA ARG A 484 20.68 -17.15 -2.73
C ARG A 484 21.51 -18.36 -3.13
N GLY A 485 22.03 -19.12 -2.16
CA GLY A 485 22.67 -20.41 -2.41
C GLY A 485 21.68 -21.42 -3.01
N ALA A 486 20.47 -21.50 -2.46
CA ALA A 486 19.43 -22.43 -2.87
C ALA A 486 18.81 -22.12 -4.26
N THR A 487 18.86 -20.86 -4.70
CA THR A 487 18.36 -20.42 -6.03
C THR A 487 19.40 -20.52 -7.14
N ARG A 488 20.66 -20.90 -6.85
CA ARG A 488 21.69 -21.11 -7.86
C ARG A 488 21.52 -22.45 -8.57
N VAL A 489 22.01 -22.52 -9.81
CA VAL A 489 22.21 -23.81 -10.48
C VAL A 489 23.47 -24.45 -9.87
N PRO A 490 23.37 -25.65 -9.28
CA PRO A 490 24.54 -26.29 -8.69
C PRO A 490 25.54 -26.71 -9.78
N ALA A 491 26.83 -26.61 -9.46
CA ALA A 491 27.90 -27.17 -10.28
C ALA A 491 27.99 -28.70 -10.09
N GLY A 492 28.51 -29.41 -11.10
CA GLY A 492 28.71 -30.86 -11.05
C GLY A 492 27.63 -31.68 -11.78
N VAL A 493 27.41 -32.91 -11.32
CA VAL A 493 26.47 -33.85 -11.95
C VAL A 493 25.07 -33.60 -11.43
N VAL A 494 24.17 -33.17 -12.32
CA VAL A 494 22.79 -32.82 -11.97
C VAL A 494 21.77 -33.63 -12.78
N PRO A 495 20.57 -33.91 -12.23
CA PRO A 495 19.47 -34.51 -12.98
C PRO A 495 19.08 -33.70 -14.22
N SER A 496 18.48 -34.36 -15.20
CA SER A 496 18.11 -33.74 -16.48
C SER A 496 17.10 -32.60 -16.34
N PHE A 497 16.27 -32.59 -15.29
CA PHE A 497 15.30 -31.52 -15.03
C PHE A 497 15.94 -30.20 -14.58
N VAL A 498 17.15 -30.23 -13.98
CA VAL A 498 17.76 -29.05 -13.34
C VAL A 498 17.99 -27.89 -14.33
N GLY A 499 18.18 -28.20 -15.62
CA GLY A 499 18.36 -27.21 -16.69
C GLY A 499 17.08 -26.79 -17.40
N THR A 500 15.89 -27.22 -16.96
CA THR A 500 14.62 -26.90 -17.64
C THR A 500 14.00 -25.60 -17.14
N ARG A 501 13.08 -25.03 -17.93
CA ARG A 501 12.32 -23.83 -17.55
C ARG A 501 11.58 -24.02 -16.21
N ALA A 502 10.92 -25.17 -16.03
CA ALA A 502 10.21 -25.49 -14.79
C ALA A 502 11.11 -25.48 -13.55
N ALA A 503 12.36 -25.95 -13.67
CA ALA A 503 13.32 -25.90 -12.57
C ALA A 503 13.76 -24.46 -12.27
N SER A 504 13.94 -23.61 -13.29
CA SER A 504 14.23 -22.20 -13.10
C SER A 504 13.07 -21.45 -12.45
N ASP A 505 11.83 -21.72 -12.84
CA ASP A 505 10.64 -21.13 -12.22
C ASP A 505 10.48 -21.56 -10.76
N ARG A 506 10.78 -22.83 -10.45
CA ARG A 506 10.85 -23.30 -9.06
C ARG A 506 11.90 -22.55 -8.23
N ARG A 507 13.04 -22.17 -8.80
CA ARG A 507 14.05 -21.36 -8.08
C ARG A 507 13.55 -19.95 -7.77
N VAL A 508 12.73 -19.36 -8.64
CA VAL A 508 12.03 -18.09 -8.33
C VAL A 508 11.13 -18.28 -7.10
N ALA A 509 10.37 -19.37 -7.05
CA ALA A 509 9.53 -19.69 -5.88
C ALA A 509 10.34 -19.89 -4.59
N ILE A 510 11.50 -20.57 -4.66
CA ILE A 510 12.43 -20.69 -3.50
C ILE A 510 12.87 -19.30 -3.02
N GLY A 511 13.27 -18.42 -3.94
CA GLY A 511 13.69 -17.06 -3.60
C GLY A 511 12.57 -16.26 -2.93
N MET A 512 11.35 -16.34 -3.47
CA MET A 512 10.16 -15.70 -2.90
C MET A 512 9.84 -16.22 -1.50
N ALA A 513 9.80 -17.55 -1.34
CA ALA A 513 9.48 -18.19 -0.07
C ALA A 513 10.55 -17.87 0.99
N GLY A 514 11.83 -17.93 0.62
CA GLY A 514 12.93 -17.60 1.52
C GLY A 514 12.90 -16.14 1.96
N TYR A 515 12.63 -15.21 1.05
CA TYR A 515 12.43 -13.80 1.41
C TYR A 515 11.24 -13.64 2.37
N ALA A 516 10.08 -14.22 2.04
CA ALA A 516 8.90 -14.14 2.89
C ALA A 516 9.13 -14.70 4.30
N GLN A 517 9.85 -15.82 4.41
CA GLN A 517 10.21 -16.45 5.69
C GLN A 517 10.98 -15.49 6.59
N ILE A 518 12.09 -14.92 6.14
CA ILE A 518 12.90 -14.07 7.04
C ILE A 518 12.20 -12.78 7.45
N HIS A 519 11.46 -12.14 6.55
CA HIS A 519 10.66 -10.96 6.89
C HIS A 519 9.49 -11.29 7.83
N HIS A 520 8.92 -12.50 7.74
CA HIS A 520 7.92 -12.97 8.68
C HIS A 520 8.48 -13.09 10.11
N ALA A 521 9.70 -13.62 10.26
CA ALA A 521 10.35 -13.70 11.57
C ALA A 521 10.81 -12.32 12.09
N HIS A 522 11.38 -11.48 11.23
CA HIS A 522 12.06 -10.25 11.64
C HIS A 522 11.22 -8.97 11.55
N VAL A 523 9.90 -9.10 11.42
CA VAL A 523 8.99 -7.97 11.13
C VAL A 523 9.03 -6.82 12.15
N LEU A 524 9.50 -7.08 13.37
CA LEU A 524 9.70 -6.08 14.42
C LEU A 524 11.07 -5.38 14.35
N HIS A 525 12.07 -6.06 13.78
CA HIS A 525 13.48 -5.66 13.83
C HIS A 525 13.97 -5.02 12.54
N THR A 526 13.38 -5.34 11.39
CA THR A 526 13.81 -4.84 10.08
C THR A 526 12.93 -3.69 9.59
N SER A 527 13.53 -2.74 8.87
CA SER A 527 12.78 -1.68 8.21
C SER A 527 11.84 -2.23 7.14
N GLN A 528 10.68 -1.57 7.03
CA GLN A 528 9.85 -1.64 5.83
C GLN A 528 9.97 -0.31 5.10
N VAL A 529 10.33 -0.36 3.82
CA VAL A 529 10.55 0.81 2.97
C VAL A 529 9.21 1.52 2.72
N TYR A 530 9.24 2.85 2.82
CA TYR A 530 8.13 3.74 2.46
C TYR A 530 8.41 4.43 1.13
N ASP A 531 7.35 4.61 0.34
CA ASP A 531 7.32 5.63 -0.69
C ASP A 531 7.23 7.04 -0.06
N PHE A 532 7.38 8.05 -0.90
CA PHE A 532 7.10 9.44 -0.52
C PHE A 532 5.63 9.71 -0.84
N ALA A 533 4.93 10.37 0.08
CA ALA A 533 3.49 10.56 0.01
C ALA A 533 3.12 11.90 -0.64
N GLY A 534 2.29 11.87 -1.68
CA GLY A 534 1.59 13.03 -2.22
C GLY A 534 1.03 12.82 -3.63
N CYS A 535 0.24 13.79 -4.08
CA CYS A 535 -0.23 13.87 -5.47
C CYS A 535 0.68 14.81 -6.25
N GLU A 536 1.08 14.41 -7.46
CA GLU A 536 1.92 15.22 -8.32
C GLU A 536 1.08 15.97 -9.35
N ILE A 537 1.25 17.30 -9.42
CA ILE A 537 0.98 18.07 -10.62
C ILE A 537 2.33 18.15 -11.37
N PRO A 538 2.52 17.37 -12.44
CA PRO A 538 3.82 17.18 -13.08
C PRO A 538 4.31 18.48 -13.74
N ASP A 539 3.38 19.28 -14.24
CA ASP A 539 3.64 20.58 -14.83
C ASP A 539 2.38 21.47 -14.71
N ALA A 540 2.54 22.78 -14.87
CA ALA A 540 1.46 23.74 -14.81
C ALA A 540 1.71 24.91 -15.77
N TYR A 541 0.62 25.51 -16.23
CA TYR A 541 0.62 26.70 -17.08
C TYR A 541 -0.47 27.65 -16.59
N VAL A 542 -0.14 28.93 -16.41
CA VAL A 542 -1.12 29.95 -16.07
C VAL A 542 -1.51 30.69 -17.34
N GLU A 543 -2.77 30.57 -17.75
CA GLU A 543 -3.27 31.24 -18.96
C GLU A 543 -3.02 32.76 -18.90
N PRO A 544 -2.27 33.33 -19.86
CA PRO A 544 -2.01 34.74 -19.90
C PRO A 544 -3.23 35.48 -20.44
N THR A 545 -4.11 35.89 -19.54
CA THR A 545 -5.24 36.75 -19.87
C THR A 545 -4.83 38.21 -19.72
N ASP A 546 -4.73 38.94 -20.84
CA ASP A 546 -4.28 40.33 -20.87
C ASP A 546 -5.09 41.22 -19.90
N GLY A 547 -4.42 41.67 -18.83
CA GLY A 547 -5.00 42.57 -17.84
C GLY A 547 -6.06 41.97 -16.90
N ALA A 548 -6.51 40.73 -17.09
CA ALA A 548 -7.55 40.15 -16.24
C ALA A 548 -7.06 39.86 -14.82
N LEU A 549 -5.84 39.33 -14.63
CA LEU A 549 -5.26 39.16 -13.29
C LEU A 549 -4.95 40.52 -12.62
N ASP A 550 -4.58 41.54 -13.39
CA ASP A 550 -4.51 42.92 -12.90
C ASP A 550 -5.90 43.44 -12.48
N GLY A 551 -6.93 43.10 -13.24
CA GLY A 551 -8.33 43.35 -12.94
C GLY A 551 -8.82 42.66 -11.67
N VAL A 552 -8.41 41.42 -11.41
CA VAL A 552 -8.73 40.69 -10.16
C VAL A 552 -8.10 41.38 -8.95
N VAL A 553 -6.85 41.83 -9.06
CA VAL A 553 -6.20 42.61 -7.99
C VAL A 553 -6.98 43.91 -7.72
N ALA A 554 -7.34 44.65 -8.78
CA ALA A 554 -8.11 45.88 -8.65
C ALA A 554 -9.53 45.63 -8.10
N TYR A 555 -10.16 44.52 -8.51
CA TYR A 555 -11.47 44.10 -8.01
C TYR A 555 -11.41 43.83 -6.49
N ALA A 556 -10.41 43.07 -6.05
CA ALA A 556 -10.20 42.78 -4.64
C ALA A 556 -9.94 44.06 -3.81
N GLU A 557 -9.09 44.96 -4.30
CA GLU A 557 -8.84 46.24 -3.64
C GLU A 557 -10.12 47.11 -3.55
N ARG A 558 -10.95 47.10 -4.60
CA ARG A 558 -12.26 47.79 -4.59
C ARG A 558 -13.27 47.12 -3.67
N LEU A 559 -13.26 45.79 -3.58
CA LEU A 559 -14.12 45.03 -2.67
C LEU A 559 -13.79 45.38 -1.22
N ALA A 560 -12.50 45.45 -0.87
CA ALA A 560 -12.06 45.91 0.46
C ALA A 560 -12.52 47.35 0.75
N LEU A 561 -12.42 48.26 -0.21
CA LEU A 561 -12.92 49.64 -0.07
C LEU A 561 -14.45 49.71 0.05
N ALA A 562 -15.18 48.85 -0.64
CA ALA A 562 -16.64 48.76 -0.54
C ALA A 562 -17.07 48.23 0.83
N ALA A 563 -16.38 47.22 1.35
CA ALA A 563 -16.62 46.66 2.68
C ALA A 563 -16.45 47.71 3.79
N GLN A 564 -15.48 48.61 3.66
CA GLN A 564 -15.27 49.71 4.60
C GLN A 564 -16.41 50.74 4.64
N LYS A 565 -17.28 50.77 3.62
CA LYS A 565 -18.44 51.67 3.56
C LYS A 565 -19.71 51.05 4.14
N LEU A 566 -19.67 49.79 4.58
CA LEU A 566 -20.81 49.13 5.22
C LEU A 566 -21.09 49.78 6.59
N PRO A 567 -22.37 49.97 6.95
CA PRO A 567 -22.74 50.58 8.23
C PRO A 567 -22.23 49.75 9.42
N HIS A 568 -21.72 50.44 10.45
CA HIS A 568 -20.94 49.92 11.59
C HIS A 568 -21.58 48.82 12.48
N ARG A 569 -22.76 48.29 12.17
CA ARG A 569 -23.40 47.23 12.97
C ARG A 569 -22.72 45.86 12.82
N ASP A 570 -21.85 45.69 11.83
CA ASP A 570 -21.09 44.45 11.59
C ASP A 570 -19.63 44.73 11.23
N ALA A 571 -18.87 45.26 12.20
CA ALA A 571 -17.45 45.55 12.02
C ALA A 571 -16.60 44.29 11.82
N GLU A 572 -17.08 43.13 12.30
CA GLU A 572 -16.40 41.84 12.17
C GLU A 572 -16.58 41.27 10.76
N GLY A 573 -17.79 41.27 10.21
CA GLY A 573 -18.04 40.86 8.82
C GLY A 573 -17.35 41.76 7.80
N ALA A 574 -17.34 43.08 8.01
CA ALA A 574 -16.59 44.00 7.16
C ALA A 574 -15.08 43.72 7.17
N ARG A 575 -14.52 43.36 8.33
CA ARG A 575 -13.10 42.99 8.45
C ARG A 575 -12.80 41.66 7.76
N ALA A 576 -13.65 40.66 7.90
CA ALA A 576 -13.52 39.38 7.20
C ALA A 576 -13.46 39.58 5.68
N ILE A 577 -14.36 40.38 5.11
CA ILE A 577 -14.36 40.69 3.67
C ILE A 577 -13.06 41.38 3.23
N VAL A 578 -12.51 42.29 4.04
CA VAL A 578 -11.22 42.94 3.76
C VAL A 578 -10.07 41.93 3.76
N ASP A 579 -10.04 41.03 4.75
CA ASP A 579 -9.02 39.97 4.85
C ASP A 579 -9.13 38.98 3.68
N ASP A 580 -10.35 38.63 3.27
CA ASP A 580 -10.63 37.76 2.12
C ASP A 580 -10.19 38.39 0.81
N ALA A 581 -10.53 39.66 0.60
CA ALA A 581 -10.07 40.45 -0.53
C ALA A 581 -8.54 40.56 -0.57
N GLY A 582 -7.89 40.72 0.60
CA GLY A 582 -6.44 40.70 0.72
C GLY A 582 -5.83 39.40 0.19
N ARG A 583 -6.38 38.25 0.59
CA ARG A 583 -5.94 36.93 0.12
C ARG A 583 -6.15 36.71 -1.38
N LEU A 584 -7.30 37.16 -1.91
CA LEU A 584 -7.58 37.14 -3.34
C LEU A 584 -6.54 37.97 -4.13
N ALA A 585 -6.27 39.19 -3.67
CA ALA A 585 -5.30 40.08 -4.31
C ALA A 585 -3.88 39.49 -4.29
N GLU A 586 -3.43 38.95 -3.15
CA GLU A 586 -2.12 38.29 -3.03
C GLU A 586 -1.98 37.11 -4.00
N THR A 587 -2.98 36.23 -4.03
CA THR A 587 -2.97 35.03 -4.89
C THR A 587 -2.95 35.44 -6.37
N ALA A 588 -3.79 36.41 -6.76
CA ALA A 588 -3.81 36.96 -8.11
C ALA A 588 -2.48 37.63 -8.51
N ARG A 589 -1.78 38.30 -7.59
CA ARG A 589 -0.44 38.87 -7.85
C ARG A 589 0.61 37.79 -8.14
N VAL A 590 0.53 36.64 -7.46
CA VAL A 590 1.42 35.51 -7.71
C VAL A 590 1.13 34.90 -9.09
N LEU A 591 -0.13 34.55 -9.38
CA LEU A 591 -0.54 34.03 -10.69
C LEU A 591 -0.16 34.98 -11.81
N ARG A 592 -0.34 36.30 -11.61
CA ARG A 592 0.06 37.33 -12.58
C ARG A 592 1.57 37.32 -12.84
N LYS A 593 2.38 37.15 -11.80
CA LYS A 593 3.83 37.07 -11.95
C LYS A 593 4.23 35.85 -12.79
N ILE A 594 3.62 34.70 -12.51
CA ILE A 594 3.86 33.46 -13.25
C ILE A 594 3.48 33.65 -14.72
N ALA A 595 2.25 34.10 -15.00
CA ALA A 595 1.78 34.35 -16.37
C ALA A 595 2.68 35.33 -17.13
N LYS A 596 3.21 36.39 -16.48
CA LYS A 596 4.17 37.32 -17.10
C LYS A 596 5.52 36.67 -17.41
N ASN A 597 5.98 35.76 -16.55
CA ASN A 597 7.23 35.03 -16.78
C ASN A 597 7.07 34.04 -17.95
N GLU A 598 5.95 33.34 -18.01
CA GLU A 598 5.61 32.42 -19.11
C GLU A 598 5.41 33.16 -20.44
N LEU A 599 4.75 34.32 -20.43
CA LEU A 599 4.66 35.22 -21.60
C LEU A 599 6.02 35.70 -22.10
N ALA A 600 6.99 35.87 -21.20
CA ALA A 600 8.36 36.21 -21.56
C ALA A 600 9.18 35.01 -22.07
N GLY A 601 8.56 33.84 -22.20
CA GLY A 601 9.19 32.61 -22.70
C GLY A 601 9.93 31.80 -21.64
N HIS A 602 9.79 32.13 -20.35
CA HIS A 602 10.42 31.39 -19.27
C HIS A 602 9.50 30.28 -18.76
N ALA A 603 10.03 29.07 -18.58
CA ALA A 603 9.35 28.02 -17.82
C ALA A 603 9.07 28.49 -16.38
N PRO A 604 8.00 28.00 -15.72
CA PRO A 604 7.81 28.21 -14.29
C PRO A 604 9.05 27.77 -13.50
N SER A 605 9.54 28.64 -12.61
CA SER A 605 10.62 28.26 -11.69
C SER A 605 10.14 27.20 -10.70
N ALA A 606 11.06 26.46 -10.08
CA ALA A 606 10.72 25.46 -9.06
C ALA A 606 9.83 26.00 -7.93
N ARG A 607 10.00 27.27 -7.54
CA ARG A 607 9.14 27.93 -6.53
C ARG A 607 7.74 28.25 -7.06
N GLU A 608 7.64 28.63 -8.33
CA GLU A 608 6.35 28.92 -8.98
C GLU A 608 5.57 27.63 -9.21
N LEU A 609 6.24 26.56 -9.66
CA LEU A 609 5.63 25.25 -9.81
C LEU A 609 5.19 24.66 -8.46
N ALA A 610 6.03 24.77 -7.42
CA ALA A 610 5.64 24.39 -6.05
C ALA A 610 4.41 25.17 -5.54
N PHE A 611 4.30 26.46 -5.89
CA PHE A 611 3.10 27.23 -5.59
C PHE A 611 1.87 26.69 -6.34
N LEU A 612 1.99 26.45 -7.64
CA LEU A 612 0.89 25.95 -8.48
C LEU A 612 0.42 24.56 -8.06
N ARG A 613 1.32 23.71 -7.56
CA ARG A 613 1.01 22.37 -7.01
C ARG A 613 0.04 22.41 -5.82
N MET A 614 0.02 23.49 -5.04
CA MET A 614 -0.87 23.65 -3.89
C MET A 614 -2.30 24.09 -4.29
N VAL A 615 -2.92 23.44 -5.29
CA VAL A 615 -4.21 23.87 -5.88
C VAL A 615 -5.33 23.86 -4.85
N ALA A 616 -5.71 22.67 -4.40
CA ALA A 616 -6.78 22.46 -3.44
C ALA A 616 -6.50 21.15 -2.70
N GLU A 617 -6.39 21.21 -1.39
CA GLU A 617 -6.39 20.04 -0.53
C GLU A 617 -7.74 20.00 0.20
N TYR A 618 -8.36 18.82 0.15
CA TYR A 618 -9.54 18.49 0.94
C TYR A 618 -9.10 17.49 2.00
N VAL A 619 -9.12 17.92 3.27
CA VAL A 619 -8.99 17.00 4.40
C VAL A 619 -10.41 16.65 4.83
N PRO A 620 -10.93 15.44 4.54
CA PRO A 620 -12.21 15.01 5.06
C PRO A 620 -12.17 15.11 6.58
N ALA A 621 -13.32 15.40 7.22
CA ALA A 621 -13.45 15.14 8.64
C ALA A 621 -13.10 13.66 8.86
N LEU A 622 -11.98 13.39 9.53
CA LEU A 622 -11.55 12.04 9.87
C LEU A 622 -12.74 11.34 10.56
N ARG A 623 -13.09 10.12 10.11
CA ARG A 623 -14.14 9.33 10.76
C ARG A 623 -13.78 9.19 12.24
N GLY A 624 -14.57 9.77 13.14
CA GLY A 624 -14.40 9.57 14.58
C GLY A 624 -14.52 10.80 15.47
N TYR A 625 -14.54 12.03 14.94
CA TYR A 625 -14.89 13.22 15.73
C TYR A 625 -16.27 13.73 15.36
N THR A 626 -16.99 14.21 16.37
CA THR A 626 -18.36 14.74 16.28
C THR A 626 -18.50 15.71 15.09
N ALA A 627 -19.69 15.76 14.51
CA ALA A 627 -20.10 16.54 13.32
C ALA A 627 -19.95 18.08 13.42
N THR A 628 -19.03 18.57 14.24
CA THR A 628 -18.81 19.98 14.60
C THR A 628 -17.51 20.56 14.04
N GLU A 629 -16.59 19.76 13.48
CA GLU A 629 -15.43 20.29 12.74
C GLU A 629 -15.64 20.12 11.22
N PRO A 630 -15.96 21.19 10.48
CA PRO A 630 -16.04 21.12 9.02
C PRO A 630 -14.67 20.77 8.43
N GLY A 631 -14.67 19.93 7.38
CA GLY A 631 -13.45 19.57 6.65
C GLY A 631 -12.64 20.81 6.28
N ARG A 632 -11.31 20.72 6.42
CA ARG A 632 -10.43 21.87 6.13
C ARG A 632 -10.14 21.91 4.65
N TYR A 633 -10.47 23.04 4.03
CA TYR A 633 -10.13 23.38 2.66
C TYR A 633 -8.87 24.28 2.67
N ASN A 634 -7.81 23.86 1.99
CA ASN A 634 -6.54 24.59 1.86
C ASN A 634 -6.05 24.58 0.41
N GLY A 635 -5.00 25.35 0.11
CA GLY A 635 -4.51 25.59 -1.25
C GLY A 635 -4.79 27.01 -1.76
N TRP A 636 -4.20 27.36 -2.90
CA TRP A 636 -4.33 28.68 -3.50
C TRP A 636 -5.73 28.89 -4.11
N TYR A 637 -6.38 27.84 -4.62
CA TYR A 637 -7.71 27.98 -5.23
C TYR A 637 -8.78 28.30 -4.18
N PRO A 638 -8.95 27.54 -3.07
CA PRO A 638 -9.88 27.95 -2.00
C PRO A 638 -9.53 29.28 -1.33
N ARG A 639 -8.26 29.70 -1.36
CA ARG A 639 -7.81 31.01 -0.84
C ARG A 639 -8.35 32.19 -1.67
N MET A 640 -8.73 31.98 -2.93
CA MET A 640 -9.33 33.01 -3.79
C MET A 640 -10.81 33.26 -3.48
N HIS A 641 -11.47 32.41 -2.69
CA HIS A 641 -12.87 32.55 -2.32
C HIS A 641 -13.05 33.30 -0.99
N THR A 642 -14.20 33.97 -0.83
CA THR A 642 -14.58 34.69 0.40
C THR A 642 -14.63 33.73 1.60
N SER A 643 -15.23 32.56 1.43
CA SER A 643 -15.04 31.44 2.34
C SER A 643 -14.29 30.33 1.62
N ARG A 644 -13.40 29.61 2.29
CA ARG A 644 -12.69 28.49 1.63
C ARG A 644 -13.63 27.34 1.24
N ALA A 645 -14.75 27.19 1.96
CA ALA A 645 -15.76 26.19 1.65
C ALA A 645 -16.53 26.51 0.36
N SER A 646 -16.75 27.79 0.04
CA SER A 646 -17.48 28.18 -1.17
C SER A 646 -16.72 27.90 -2.47
N ALA A 647 -15.45 27.51 -2.40
CA ALA A 647 -14.72 26.98 -3.55
C ALA A 647 -15.28 25.66 -4.09
N PHE A 648 -16.13 24.98 -3.31
CA PHE A 648 -16.70 23.68 -3.65
C PHE A 648 -18.24 23.72 -3.74
N GLU A 649 -18.83 24.91 -3.75
CA GLU A 649 -20.26 25.10 -4.01
C GLU A 649 -20.59 24.79 -5.48
N GLN A 650 -21.84 24.39 -5.75
CA GLN A 650 -22.27 24.08 -7.11
C GLN A 650 -22.33 25.36 -7.97
N VAL A 651 -21.76 25.28 -9.17
CA VAL A 651 -21.66 26.38 -10.13
C VAL A 651 -22.96 26.75 -10.87
N PRO A 652 -23.97 25.89 -11.13
CA PRO A 652 -25.06 26.28 -12.03
C PRO A 652 -25.84 27.52 -11.56
N TYR A 653 -25.71 28.62 -12.30
CA TYR A 653 -26.49 29.86 -12.08
C TYR A 653 -26.94 30.47 -13.41
N SER A 654 -28.05 31.20 -13.36
CA SER A 654 -28.59 31.95 -14.49
C SER A 654 -29.07 33.32 -14.05
N VAL A 655 -28.94 34.31 -14.94
CA VAL A 655 -29.42 35.67 -14.73
C VAL A 655 -30.20 36.13 -15.94
N ASP A 656 -31.34 36.78 -15.73
CA ASP A 656 -32.03 37.49 -16.79
C ASP A 656 -31.33 38.81 -17.10
N TYR A 657 -31.06 39.07 -18.37
CA TYR A 657 -30.33 40.28 -18.79
C TYR A 657 -31.18 41.21 -19.67
N PHE A 658 -32.29 40.75 -20.22
CA PHE A 658 -33.16 41.58 -21.05
C PHE A 658 -34.63 41.15 -20.98
N THR A 659 -35.55 42.12 -21.02
CA THR A 659 -37.00 41.87 -21.02
C THR A 659 -37.64 42.53 -22.23
N SER A 660 -38.32 41.75 -23.07
CA SER A 660 -39.08 42.21 -24.24
C SER A 660 -40.58 42.17 -23.96
N THR A 661 -41.16 43.30 -23.57
CA THR A 661 -42.62 43.43 -23.38
C THR A 661 -43.40 43.27 -24.68
N ARG A 662 -42.79 43.58 -25.83
CA ARG A 662 -43.43 43.41 -27.15
C ARG A 662 -43.58 41.95 -27.56
N LYS A 663 -42.61 41.10 -27.21
CA LYS A 663 -42.64 39.66 -27.51
C LYS A 663 -43.15 38.82 -26.34
N ASN A 664 -43.44 39.46 -25.20
CA ASN A 664 -43.78 38.79 -23.95
C ASN A 664 -42.70 37.77 -23.52
N GLU A 665 -41.42 38.17 -23.62
CA GLU A 665 -40.23 37.32 -23.43
C GLU A 665 -39.19 37.95 -22.49
N VAL A 666 -38.35 37.12 -21.88
CA VAL A 666 -37.18 37.49 -21.05
C VAL A 666 -35.99 36.65 -21.53
N ALA A 667 -34.86 37.29 -21.75
CA ALA A 667 -33.59 36.65 -22.11
C ALA A 667 -32.72 36.43 -20.88
N PHE A 668 -32.11 35.25 -20.82
CA PHE A 668 -31.28 34.74 -19.75
C PHE A 668 -29.92 34.35 -20.30
N VAL A 669 -28.89 34.53 -19.48
CA VAL A 669 -27.56 33.95 -19.67
C VAL A 669 -27.19 33.20 -18.40
N GLY A 670 -26.44 32.11 -18.51
CA GLY A 670 -26.04 31.34 -17.35
C GLY A 670 -24.78 30.52 -17.58
N GLU A 671 -24.29 29.96 -16.50
CA GLU A 671 -23.17 29.02 -16.47
C GLU A 671 -23.68 27.67 -15.96
N GLY A 672 -23.33 26.60 -16.66
CA GLY A 672 -23.52 25.22 -16.24
C GLY A 672 -22.30 24.70 -15.48
N SER A 673 -22.33 23.43 -15.09
CA SER A 673 -21.18 22.83 -14.41
C SER A 673 -19.91 22.92 -15.28
N PRO A 674 -18.75 23.22 -14.66
CA PRO A 674 -17.48 23.32 -15.38
C PRO A 674 -17.11 21.98 -16.01
N VAL A 675 -16.41 22.04 -17.14
CA VAL A 675 -15.91 20.87 -17.88
C VAL A 675 -14.39 20.93 -17.97
N LEU A 676 -13.72 19.82 -18.27
CA LEU A 676 -12.27 19.83 -18.48
C LEU A 676 -11.94 20.20 -19.93
N GLY A 677 -11.09 21.22 -20.10
CA GLY A 677 -10.39 21.49 -21.34
C GLY A 677 -9.05 20.76 -21.35
N VAL A 678 -8.61 20.34 -22.54
CA VAL A 678 -7.28 19.78 -22.80
C VAL A 678 -6.57 20.73 -23.77
N PHE A 679 -5.43 21.26 -23.36
CA PHE A 679 -4.71 22.33 -24.04
C PHE A 679 -3.30 21.87 -24.40
N VAL A 680 -2.85 22.17 -25.61
CA VAL A 680 -1.42 22.04 -25.95
C VAL A 680 -0.76 23.37 -25.66
N VAL A 681 0.29 23.35 -24.84
CA VAL A 681 1.14 24.50 -24.53
C VAL A 681 2.51 24.24 -25.13
N ASP A 682 2.87 25.03 -26.14
CA ASP A 682 4.11 24.96 -26.91
C ASP A 682 5.06 26.14 -26.64
N THR A 683 4.82 26.86 -25.54
CA THR A 683 5.61 28.00 -25.08
C THR A 683 6.25 27.71 -23.71
N GLY A 684 7.40 28.35 -23.43
CA GLY A 684 8.07 28.20 -22.13
C GLY A 684 8.69 26.82 -21.87
N GLY A 685 8.91 25.98 -22.89
CA GLY A 685 9.45 24.63 -22.76
C GLY A 685 9.17 23.76 -24.00
N GLU A 686 9.32 22.44 -23.87
CA GLU A 686 8.84 21.50 -24.89
C GLU A 686 7.31 21.50 -24.97
N PRO A 687 6.70 21.22 -26.15
CA PRO A 687 5.25 21.11 -26.29
C PRO A 687 4.67 20.06 -25.34
N ARG A 688 3.67 20.45 -24.55
CA ARG A 688 3.09 19.62 -23.49
C ARG A 688 1.59 19.82 -23.38
N VAL A 689 0.91 18.82 -22.83
CA VAL A 689 -0.55 18.84 -22.66
C VAL A 689 -0.90 19.26 -21.25
N MET A 690 -1.78 20.26 -21.14
CA MET A 690 -2.34 20.75 -19.89
C MET A 690 -3.83 20.42 -19.82
N VAL A 691 -4.33 20.15 -18.61
CA VAL A 691 -5.76 19.89 -18.36
C VAL A 691 -6.24 20.83 -17.27
N GLY A 692 -7.37 21.50 -17.49
CA GLY A 692 -7.92 22.45 -16.53
C GLY A 692 -9.43 22.66 -16.70
N PRO A 693 -10.14 23.10 -15.65
CA PRO A 693 -11.56 23.39 -15.73
C PRO A 693 -11.83 24.64 -16.59
N VAL A 694 -12.87 24.59 -17.41
CA VAL A 694 -13.39 25.72 -18.19
C VAL A 694 -14.90 25.87 -18.00
N SER A 695 -15.37 27.11 -18.08
CA SER A 695 -16.78 27.45 -17.97
C SER A 695 -17.61 26.88 -19.13
N ARG A 696 -18.83 26.42 -18.81
CA ARG A 696 -19.84 26.02 -19.79
C ARG A 696 -20.98 27.04 -19.78
N ALA A 697 -20.95 28.05 -20.65
CA ALA A 697 -21.99 29.08 -20.71
C ALA A 697 -23.21 28.66 -21.57
N PHE A 698 -24.37 29.26 -21.32
CA PHE A 698 -25.58 29.13 -22.14
C PHE A 698 -26.40 30.42 -22.15
N ASP A 699 -27.20 30.63 -23.20
CA ASP A 699 -28.22 31.67 -23.29
C ASP A 699 -29.60 31.06 -23.58
N ARG A 700 -30.67 31.71 -23.12
CA ARG A 700 -32.06 31.26 -23.33
C ARG A 700 -33.04 32.42 -23.37
N VAL A 701 -34.16 32.23 -24.07
CA VAL A 701 -35.31 33.15 -24.03
C VAL A 701 -36.52 32.38 -23.50
N ARG A 702 -37.25 32.96 -22.54
CA ARG A 702 -38.48 32.38 -21.95
C ARG A 702 -39.63 33.38 -21.93
N PRO A 703 -40.89 32.94 -21.87
CA PRO A 703 -42.02 33.84 -21.70
C PRO A 703 -41.96 34.65 -20.39
N LEU A 704 -42.44 35.91 -20.43
CA LEU A 704 -42.36 36.92 -19.37
C LEU A 704 -42.91 36.47 -18.00
N GLY A 705 -43.82 35.49 -17.98
CA GLY A 705 -44.47 34.98 -16.76
C GLY A 705 -43.65 34.00 -15.91
N LYS A 706 -42.43 33.59 -16.34
CA LYS A 706 -41.57 32.65 -15.60
C LYS A 706 -40.14 33.17 -15.46
N ARG A 707 -39.88 33.94 -14.40
CA ARG A 707 -38.52 34.27 -13.94
C ARG A 707 -38.08 33.21 -12.94
N VAL A 708 -37.53 32.09 -13.41
CA VAL A 708 -36.94 31.06 -12.53
C VAL A 708 -35.45 31.35 -12.41
N LEU A 709 -34.92 31.35 -11.18
CA LEU A 709 -33.54 31.75 -10.85
C LEU A 709 -32.54 30.57 -10.75
N VAL A 710 -33.02 29.32 -10.76
CA VAL A 710 -32.21 28.10 -10.69
C VAL A 710 -32.59 27.19 -11.87
N PRO A 711 -31.64 26.59 -12.62
CA PRO A 711 -31.97 25.63 -13.68
C PRO A 711 -32.71 24.42 -13.08
N ASP A 712 -33.82 23.98 -13.69
CA ASP A 712 -34.38 22.64 -13.36
C ASP A 712 -33.38 21.54 -13.78
N ALA A 713 -33.45 20.35 -13.18
CA ALA A 713 -32.57 19.23 -13.58
C ALA A 713 -32.68 18.88 -15.09
N ASP A 714 -33.86 19.13 -15.69
CA ASP A 714 -34.13 18.99 -17.12
C ASP A 714 -33.53 20.14 -17.97
N ASP A 715 -33.15 21.26 -17.35
CA ASP A 715 -32.53 22.40 -18.04
C ASP A 715 -31.04 22.14 -18.39
N ALA A 716 -30.42 21.03 -17.96
CA ALA A 716 -29.02 20.71 -18.28
C ALA A 716 -28.80 20.11 -19.70
N GLN A 717 -29.88 19.78 -20.41
CA GLN A 717 -29.86 19.22 -21.77
C GLN A 717 -30.59 20.18 -22.74
N PRO A 718 -29.89 20.92 -23.62
CA PRO A 718 -30.56 21.79 -24.58
C PRO A 718 -31.31 20.95 -25.63
N LYS A 719 -32.63 20.78 -25.50
CA LYS A 719 -33.53 20.34 -26.60
C LYS A 719 -33.85 21.52 -27.54
N GLY A 720 -32.83 22.19 -28.05
CA GLY A 720 -32.95 23.22 -29.07
C GLY A 720 -32.07 22.86 -30.26
N SER A 721 -32.62 22.92 -31.48
CA SER A 721 -31.85 22.71 -32.71
C SER A 721 -30.59 23.60 -32.71
N PRO A 722 -29.40 23.06 -33.03
CA PRO A 722 -28.21 23.88 -33.22
C PRO A 722 -28.50 24.96 -34.25
N ILE A 723 -28.05 26.19 -34.04
CA ILE A 723 -28.17 27.26 -35.04
C ILE A 723 -27.21 26.87 -36.20
N VAL A 724 -27.79 26.47 -37.34
CA VAL A 724 -27.39 25.40 -38.29
C VAL A 724 -26.28 25.75 -39.33
N SER A 725 -25.66 24.70 -39.90
CA SER A 725 -24.96 24.53 -41.20
C SER A 725 -23.51 24.99 -41.36
N GLU A 726 -22.65 24.03 -41.77
CA GLU A 726 -21.39 24.31 -42.47
C GLU A 726 -21.63 25.12 -43.77
N PRO A 727 -20.65 25.83 -44.38
CA PRO A 727 -19.22 25.99 -44.03
C PRO A 727 -18.70 27.45 -44.11
N ALA A 728 -17.80 27.87 -43.20
CA ALA A 728 -16.64 28.77 -43.41
C ALA A 728 -16.11 29.37 -42.10
N LEU A 729 -14.81 29.19 -41.83
CA LEU A 729 -14.01 29.97 -40.87
C LEU A 729 -13.99 31.45 -41.35
N ALA A 730 -14.07 32.54 -40.56
CA ALA A 730 -13.54 32.87 -39.23
C ALA A 730 -14.24 34.14 -38.64
N ALA A 731 -13.87 34.49 -37.40
CA ALA A 731 -14.01 35.78 -36.70
C ALA A 731 -15.44 36.32 -36.60
N HIS A 732 -16.15 36.33 -35.48
CA HIS A 732 -15.82 36.58 -34.07
C HIS A 732 -17.02 36.00 -33.28
N GLU A 733 -16.81 35.48 -32.07
CA GLU A 733 -17.81 34.80 -31.22
C GLU A 733 -18.13 33.33 -31.61
N LYS A 734 -17.36 32.38 -31.06
CA LYS A 734 -17.55 30.93 -31.26
C LYS A 734 -17.11 30.18 -29.99
N SER A 735 -18.00 29.41 -29.35
CA SER A 735 -17.65 28.62 -28.15
C SER A 735 -16.75 27.43 -28.51
N PHE A 736 -15.67 27.22 -27.75
CA PHE A 736 -14.79 26.05 -27.86
C PHE A 736 -15.40 24.84 -27.15
N VAL A 737 -16.33 24.16 -27.81
CA VAL A 737 -16.66 22.77 -27.49
C VAL A 737 -16.38 22.00 -28.77
N ALA A 738 -15.33 21.17 -28.77
CA ALA A 738 -15.25 20.11 -29.78
C ALA A 738 -16.60 19.38 -29.73
N PRO A 739 -17.29 19.14 -30.86
CA PRO A 739 -18.58 18.49 -30.82
C PRO A 739 -18.41 17.23 -29.98
N LEU A 740 -19.17 17.14 -28.88
CA LEU A 740 -19.50 15.83 -28.33
C LEU A 740 -19.91 15.04 -29.55
N ALA A 741 -19.22 13.94 -29.86
CA ALA A 741 -19.75 12.98 -30.80
C ALA A 741 -21.21 12.81 -30.38
N THR A 742 -22.16 13.22 -31.21
CA THR A 742 -23.56 12.99 -30.95
C THR A 742 -23.75 11.51 -31.19
N VAL A 743 -23.44 10.79 -30.12
CA VAL A 743 -23.54 9.36 -29.99
C VAL A 743 -25.03 9.02 -30.15
N PRO A 744 -25.43 8.15 -31.11
CA PRO A 744 -26.83 7.75 -31.26
C PRO A 744 -27.36 7.16 -29.94
N GLY A 745 -28.60 7.50 -29.58
CA GLY A 745 -29.24 7.15 -28.31
C GLY A 745 -29.52 5.66 -28.16
N VAL A 746 -28.49 4.89 -27.83
CA VAL A 746 -28.61 3.50 -27.38
C VAL A 746 -28.60 3.49 -25.86
N ASP A 747 -29.77 3.29 -25.26
CA ASP A 747 -29.89 3.03 -23.83
C ASP A 747 -29.79 1.53 -23.57
N VAL A 748 -29.03 1.16 -22.54
CA VAL A 748 -28.82 -0.24 -22.16
C VAL A 748 -29.17 -0.41 -20.70
N THR A 749 -30.20 -1.19 -20.43
CA THR A 749 -30.65 -1.55 -19.07
C THR A 749 -30.32 -3.01 -18.80
N VAL A 750 -29.70 -3.28 -17.66
CA VAL A 750 -29.30 -4.64 -17.27
C VAL A 750 -30.03 -5.01 -15.99
N THR A 751 -30.73 -6.13 -16.02
CA THR A 751 -31.33 -6.79 -14.85
C THR A 751 -30.53 -8.05 -14.48
N ASP A 752 -30.92 -8.74 -13.41
CA ASP A 752 -30.20 -9.94 -12.95
C ASP A 752 -30.13 -11.07 -13.99
N ASP A 753 -31.13 -11.15 -14.89
CA ASP A 753 -31.29 -12.27 -15.83
C ASP A 753 -31.34 -11.84 -17.33
N GLU A 754 -31.36 -10.53 -17.59
CA GLU A 754 -31.65 -9.99 -18.92
C GLU A 754 -30.99 -8.64 -19.21
N VAL A 755 -30.54 -8.45 -20.45
CA VAL A 755 -30.07 -7.15 -20.96
C VAL A 755 -31.09 -6.63 -21.98
N THR A 756 -31.63 -5.46 -21.69
CA THR A 756 -32.52 -4.71 -22.59
C THR A 756 -31.74 -3.60 -23.26
N VAL A 757 -31.76 -3.59 -24.59
CA VAL A 757 -31.19 -2.50 -25.39
C VAL A 757 -32.32 -1.74 -26.08
N THR A 758 -32.45 -0.46 -25.76
CA THR A 758 -33.41 0.47 -26.36
C THR A 758 -32.68 1.45 -27.27
N ASN A 759 -33.25 1.73 -28.43
CA ASN A 759 -32.69 2.71 -29.37
C ASN A 759 -33.79 3.44 -30.13
N ASP A 760 -33.56 4.72 -30.42
CA ASP A 760 -34.44 5.58 -31.19
C ASP A 760 -34.16 5.55 -32.72
N LYS A 761 -33.08 4.90 -33.16
CA LYS A 761 -32.64 4.81 -34.58
C LYS A 761 -32.18 3.42 -35.01
N ALA A 762 -31.99 3.22 -36.32
CA ALA A 762 -31.55 1.94 -36.91
C ALA A 762 -30.21 1.47 -36.33
N PHE A 763 -30.16 0.23 -35.83
CA PHE A 763 -29.01 -0.36 -35.15
C PHE A 763 -28.39 -1.44 -36.03
N SER A 764 -27.09 -1.35 -36.32
CA SER A 764 -26.40 -2.24 -37.28
C SER A 764 -26.14 -3.67 -36.75
N GLY A 765 -26.42 -3.92 -35.46
CA GLY A 765 -26.10 -5.18 -34.77
C GLY A 765 -24.70 -5.13 -34.13
N GLY A 766 -24.49 -5.89 -33.06
CA GLY A 766 -23.26 -5.85 -32.29
C GLY A 766 -23.11 -6.98 -31.28
N THR A 767 -21.95 -7.06 -30.63
CA THR A 767 -21.70 -8.00 -29.53
C THR A 767 -21.60 -7.23 -28.22
N PHE A 768 -22.43 -7.58 -27.26
CA PHE A 768 -22.40 -7.03 -25.91
C PHE A 768 -21.55 -7.90 -24.98
N GLU A 769 -20.71 -7.28 -24.17
CA GLU A 769 -19.87 -7.92 -23.17
C GLU A 769 -20.04 -7.27 -21.80
N LEU A 770 -20.45 -8.07 -20.82
CA LEU A 770 -20.45 -7.70 -19.42
C LEU A 770 -19.07 -7.98 -18.84
N VAL A 771 -18.44 -7.00 -18.20
CA VAL A 771 -17.07 -7.12 -17.68
C VAL A 771 -17.05 -6.86 -16.17
N GLY A 772 -16.42 -7.76 -15.42
CA GLY A 772 -16.27 -7.66 -13.98
C GLY A 772 -15.26 -6.59 -13.55
N PRO A 773 -15.22 -6.26 -12.24
CA PRO A 773 -14.37 -5.19 -11.70
C PRO A 773 -12.87 -5.43 -11.85
N HIS A 774 -12.44 -6.65 -12.22
CA HIS A 774 -11.05 -6.99 -12.53
C HIS A 774 -10.78 -7.20 -14.04
N GLY A 775 -11.73 -6.86 -14.91
CA GLY A 775 -11.56 -6.86 -16.36
C GLY A 775 -11.91 -8.17 -17.07
N GLU A 776 -12.44 -9.17 -16.36
CA GLU A 776 -12.90 -10.45 -16.90
C GLU A 776 -14.30 -10.36 -17.55
N THR A 777 -14.51 -11.00 -18.69
CA THR A 777 -15.84 -11.05 -19.33
C THR A 777 -16.75 -12.02 -18.59
N LEU A 778 -17.78 -11.49 -17.92
CA LEU A 778 -18.78 -12.24 -17.14
C LEU A 778 -19.90 -12.83 -18.02
N ALA A 779 -20.27 -12.15 -19.11
CA ALA A 779 -21.25 -12.61 -20.08
C ALA A 779 -21.01 -11.97 -21.46
N ARG A 780 -21.41 -12.67 -22.54
CA ARG A 780 -21.36 -12.16 -23.91
C ARG A 780 -22.65 -12.51 -24.65
N ALA A 781 -23.27 -11.55 -25.32
CA ALA A 781 -24.49 -11.77 -26.09
C ALA A 781 -24.46 -11.04 -27.44
N VAL A 782 -25.10 -11.62 -28.46
CA VAL A 782 -25.14 -11.04 -29.81
C VAL A 782 -26.47 -10.34 -30.00
N VAL A 783 -26.41 -9.03 -30.25
CA VAL A 783 -27.58 -8.21 -30.54
C VAL A 783 -27.75 -8.17 -32.07
N PRO A 784 -28.87 -8.68 -32.61
CA PRO A 784 -29.10 -8.67 -34.06
C PRO A 784 -29.27 -7.26 -34.61
N LYS A 785 -29.11 -7.11 -35.92
CA LYS A 785 -29.38 -5.86 -36.63
C LYS A 785 -30.86 -5.51 -36.53
N ILE A 786 -31.16 -4.28 -36.13
CA ILE A 786 -32.53 -3.76 -35.96
C ILE A 786 -32.78 -2.70 -37.03
N ALA A 787 -33.73 -2.97 -37.94
CA ALA A 787 -34.14 -1.99 -38.95
C ALA A 787 -35.12 -0.98 -38.35
N ALA A 788 -34.97 0.31 -38.66
CA ALA A 788 -35.95 1.32 -38.29
C ALA A 788 -37.31 0.99 -38.92
N ARG A 789 -38.39 0.93 -38.13
CA ARG A 789 -39.75 0.81 -38.67
C ARG A 789 -40.10 2.11 -39.43
N PRO A 790 -40.65 2.03 -40.65
CA PRO A 790 -41.09 3.23 -41.36
C PRO A 790 -42.30 3.85 -40.64
N ARG A 791 -42.22 5.14 -40.31
CA ARG A 791 -43.38 5.92 -39.82
C ARG A 791 -44.50 5.86 -40.87
N ARG A 792 -45.70 5.42 -40.49
CA ARG A 792 -46.88 5.50 -41.37
C ARG A 792 -47.20 6.99 -41.60
N PRO A 793 -47.44 7.43 -42.85
CA PRO A 793 -47.83 8.81 -43.10
C PRO A 793 -49.35 8.94 -42.87
N GLY A 794 -49.73 9.76 -41.88
CA GLY A 794 -51.11 10.21 -41.69
C GLY A 794 -51.66 10.02 -40.28
N HIS A 795 -51.37 10.95 -39.38
CA HIS A 795 -52.35 11.73 -38.60
C HIS A 795 -51.54 12.64 -37.66
N GLU A 796 -51.51 13.93 -37.97
CA GLU A 796 -51.29 14.97 -36.95
C GLU A 796 -52.52 14.96 -36.03
N ASP A 797 -52.30 15.14 -34.72
CA ASP A 797 -53.29 15.22 -33.62
C ASP A 797 -53.60 13.93 -32.85
N ASP A 798 -52.60 13.40 -32.12
CA ASP A 798 -52.82 12.71 -30.82
C ASP A 798 -51.57 12.82 -29.91
N PRO A 799 -51.59 13.57 -28.79
CA PRO A 799 -50.43 13.72 -27.90
C PRO A 799 -50.19 12.51 -26.98
N ALA A 800 -50.84 11.36 -27.20
CA ALA A 800 -50.67 10.15 -26.39
C ALA A 800 -50.21 8.89 -27.15
N SER A 801 -49.54 9.02 -28.30
CA SER A 801 -48.78 7.89 -28.86
C SER A 801 -47.36 7.88 -28.33
N SER A 802 -47.07 6.96 -27.41
CA SER A 802 -45.70 6.63 -26.98
C SER A 802 -44.84 6.38 -28.22
N GLU A 803 -43.67 7.02 -28.30
CA GLU A 803 -42.64 6.62 -29.26
C GLU A 803 -42.40 5.11 -29.09
N GLU A 804 -42.83 4.28 -30.05
CA GLU A 804 -42.54 2.84 -30.04
C GLU A 804 -41.02 2.67 -30.23
N LEU A 805 -40.28 2.67 -29.13
CA LEU A 805 -38.87 2.29 -29.06
C LEU A 805 -38.73 0.83 -29.51
N THR A 806 -37.69 0.52 -30.27
CA THR A 806 -37.42 -0.87 -30.61
C THR A 806 -36.62 -1.52 -29.50
N GLU A 807 -37.30 -2.31 -28.67
CA GLU A 807 -36.70 -3.07 -27.56
C GLU A 807 -36.20 -4.42 -28.05
N VAL A 808 -34.93 -4.73 -27.74
CA VAL A 808 -34.39 -6.08 -27.88
C VAL A 808 -33.98 -6.62 -26.52
N HIS A 809 -34.68 -7.70 -26.20
CA HIS A 809 -34.56 -8.50 -25.00
C HIS A 809 -33.56 -9.62 -25.24
N VAL A 810 -32.40 -9.56 -24.58
CA VAL A 810 -31.36 -10.58 -24.72
C VAL A 810 -31.21 -11.31 -23.39
N PRO A 811 -31.74 -12.54 -23.27
CA PRO A 811 -31.59 -13.32 -22.04
C PRO A 811 -30.13 -13.73 -21.87
N PHE A 812 -29.59 -13.61 -20.65
CA PHE A 812 -28.25 -14.10 -20.34
C PHE A 812 -28.26 -14.99 -19.09
N VAL A 813 -27.30 -15.90 -19.01
CA VAL A 813 -27.08 -16.76 -17.85
C VAL A 813 -25.69 -16.45 -17.30
N PRO A 814 -25.56 -15.86 -16.10
CA PRO A 814 -24.25 -15.51 -15.56
C PRO A 814 -23.38 -16.74 -15.37
N ALA A 815 -22.13 -16.68 -15.80
CA ALA A 815 -21.16 -17.73 -15.51
C ALA A 815 -20.93 -17.78 -13.98
N ASN A 816 -21.25 -18.92 -13.36
CA ASN A 816 -21.08 -19.22 -11.93
C ASN A 816 -22.01 -18.52 -10.92
N GLY A 817 -23.20 -18.04 -11.31
CA GLY A 817 -24.25 -17.65 -10.35
C GLY A 817 -24.00 -16.37 -9.55
N LYS A 818 -23.09 -15.50 -10.01
CA LYS A 818 -22.90 -14.14 -9.48
C LYS A 818 -23.97 -13.19 -10.03
N ARG A 819 -24.54 -12.34 -9.17
CA ARG A 819 -25.62 -11.38 -9.49
C ARG A 819 -25.09 -10.10 -10.14
N SER A 820 -25.97 -9.37 -10.85
CA SER A 820 -25.62 -8.19 -11.67
C SER A 820 -25.00 -7.01 -10.90
N GLY A 821 -25.23 -6.93 -9.58
CA GLY A 821 -24.73 -5.86 -8.71
C GLY A 821 -23.22 -5.80 -8.48
N GLU A 822 -22.43 -6.79 -8.93
CA GLU A 822 -20.96 -6.79 -8.79
C GLU A 822 -20.21 -6.19 -10.01
N ALA A 823 -20.89 -5.89 -11.13
CA ALA A 823 -20.23 -5.39 -12.34
C ALA A 823 -20.03 -3.87 -12.29
N SER A 824 -18.78 -3.41 -12.36
CA SER A 824 -18.45 -1.97 -12.30
C SER A 824 -18.56 -1.24 -13.64
N THR A 825 -18.54 -1.97 -14.76
CA THR A 825 -18.46 -1.38 -16.10
C THR A 825 -19.03 -2.32 -17.19
N TYR A 826 -19.86 -1.79 -18.09
CA TYR A 826 -20.44 -2.53 -19.22
C TYR A 826 -19.72 -2.18 -20.52
N ARG A 827 -19.52 -3.13 -21.44
CA ARG A 827 -18.95 -2.84 -22.77
C ARG A 827 -19.86 -3.32 -23.90
N LEU A 828 -20.25 -2.41 -24.77
CA LEU A 828 -20.87 -2.77 -26.06
C LEU A 828 -19.83 -2.57 -27.17
N ARG A 829 -19.59 -3.62 -27.96
CA ARG A 829 -18.75 -3.55 -29.16
C ARG A 829 -19.61 -3.74 -30.40
N LEU A 830 -19.70 -2.70 -31.22
CA LEU A 830 -20.45 -2.74 -32.47
C LEU A 830 -19.65 -3.46 -33.56
N ALA A 831 -20.33 -3.96 -34.58
CA ALA A 831 -19.69 -4.57 -35.75
C ALA A 831 -18.77 -3.58 -36.53
N SER A 832 -18.95 -2.27 -36.33
CA SER A 832 -18.09 -1.20 -36.85
C SER A 832 -16.73 -1.07 -36.12
N GLY A 833 -16.53 -1.77 -35.01
CA GLY A 833 -15.30 -1.72 -34.19
C GLY A 833 -15.32 -0.69 -33.07
N GLU A 834 -16.35 0.15 -32.97
CA GLU A 834 -16.54 1.11 -31.89
C GLU A 834 -16.88 0.40 -30.56
N VAL A 835 -16.27 0.86 -29.47
CA VAL A 835 -16.42 0.28 -28.12
C VAL A 835 -16.98 1.35 -27.18
N TRP A 836 -18.04 1.00 -26.46
CA TRP A 836 -18.79 1.90 -25.60
C TRP A 836 -18.69 1.42 -24.15
N THR A 837 -18.58 2.35 -23.19
CA THR A 837 -18.51 2.04 -21.76
C THR A 837 -19.41 2.96 -20.94
N SER A 838 -20.26 2.42 -20.07
CA SER A 838 -20.95 3.18 -19.02
C SER A 838 -20.48 2.76 -17.62
N ARG A 839 -20.40 3.73 -16.70
CA ARG A 839 -20.36 3.50 -15.25
C ARG A 839 -21.78 3.69 -14.72
N GLY A 840 -22.35 2.69 -14.07
CA GLY A 840 -23.64 2.83 -13.40
C GLY A 840 -23.50 3.69 -12.15
N MET A 841 -24.28 4.78 -12.06
CA MET A 841 -24.65 5.41 -10.80
C MET A 841 -26.17 5.53 -10.78
N GLY A 842 -26.80 4.83 -9.84
CA GLY A 842 -28.22 4.82 -9.58
C GLY A 842 -28.48 4.32 -8.17
N MET A 843 -27.84 4.92 -7.16
CA MET A 843 -28.39 4.91 -5.80
C MET A 843 -29.35 6.10 -5.71
N GLY A 844 -30.62 5.84 -6.01
CA GLY A 844 -31.71 6.70 -5.57
C GLY A 844 -31.87 6.53 -4.06
N LEU A 845 -31.55 7.58 -3.32
CA LEU A 845 -31.99 7.79 -1.95
C LEU A 845 -33.53 7.92 -1.97
N GLU A 846 -34.26 6.91 -1.50
CA GLU A 846 -35.60 7.13 -0.96
C GLU A 846 -35.46 7.35 0.55
N TYR A 847 -35.64 8.61 0.95
CA TYR A 847 -36.10 8.94 2.29
C TYR A 847 -37.54 8.45 2.41
N ASP A 848 -37.79 7.51 3.32
CA ASP A 848 -39.13 7.32 3.84
C ASP A 848 -39.13 7.53 5.35
N THR A 849 -39.94 8.50 5.76
CA THR A 849 -40.11 8.96 7.13
C THR A 849 -40.85 7.92 7.96
N HIS A 850 -40.20 7.34 8.97
CA HIS A 850 -40.78 7.03 10.28
C HIS A 850 -39.73 6.86 11.37
#